data_AF-A0A4R0GA40-F1
#
_entry.id   AF-A0A4R0GA40-F1
#
_cell.length_a   1.000
_cell.length_b   1.000
_cell.length_c   1.000
_cell.angle_alpha   90.00
_cell.angle_beta   90.00
_cell.angle_gamma   90.00
#
_symmetry.space_group_name_H-M   'P 1'
#
loop_
_entity.id
_entity.type
_entity.pdbx_description
1 polymer ?
#
loop_
_entity_poly.entity_id
_entity_poly.type
_entity_poly.pdbx_seq_one_letter_code
_entity_poly.pdbx_strand_id
1 'polypeptide(L)'
;MLRIRPFRRLWIVLGVASFGDWFGLLATSVFAASQVEGNTAKGAAFGGVIAIRLLPALLLGPVAGVLADRFDRRWTMVICDVLRFVLFASIPLYALSGASGARVVSWAVIATFLIETVTLLWIPAKEAAVPNLIPRARLETANQLTLITTYGLTPVLAAVVAASLDGIVRAAVGDNPANWAEPAQLALWFNAFSRLATALVVALGIKEISQGQTGEEERTEQSMLRQFNEGWRFIGQTPMVRGLVLGIFGAFAGGGIVIGTGRFFANSLGAGDAAFSLLFGAIFVGLAVGIGLGPMIVRDMSRRRWFGMSIVLASASVMTLAFAFHLSMALVGAVLVGVGAGMAFLSGITLLGGEVADEVRGRVFAVVQIGTRLVLILAIALGSLLAGVGGSRMFQIADLGISVSSTRLLLLAAGLAGVFAGISAFGQMDDKKGVPVLADLWGSIRGRPLMPAEPFVSAGLFVVFEGGEGAGKSTQLAQLAERLRAEGRDVVVTREPGATDIGERIRALVLETTTDEAPSPRAEALLYAADRAHHVATVVRPALTQGAVVISDRYVDSSLAYQGAGRTLPVDELSWLSSWATGGLKPDLVVLLDVDPRTGLSRVAERNRAADRLEAESLAFHERVRYAFLDLAAADPKRYLVLDAGHPAEQIAERVARRVAELLAPGGVDHPGPASGPDTSVQPELSPTELVTTERT
;
A
#
# COMPACT_ATOMS: atom_id res chain seq x y z
N MET A 1 -16.40 -10.30 -10.66
CA MET A 1 -16.12 -9.59 -11.93
C MET A 1 -16.57 -10.36 -13.17
N LEU A 2 -16.18 -11.62 -13.36
CA LEU A 2 -16.48 -12.41 -14.57
C LEU A 2 -17.97 -12.71 -14.86
N ARG A 3 -18.90 -12.33 -13.97
CA ARG A 3 -20.35 -12.41 -14.22
C ARG A 3 -20.83 -11.34 -15.23
N ILE A 4 -20.11 -10.22 -15.36
CA ILE A 4 -20.42 -9.14 -16.31
C ILE A 4 -19.98 -9.60 -17.70
N ARG A 5 -20.93 -9.87 -18.61
CA ARG A 5 -20.64 -10.47 -19.93
C ARG A 5 -19.71 -9.63 -20.79
N PRO A 6 -19.90 -8.30 -20.96
CA PRO A 6 -18.99 -7.47 -21.76
C PRO A 6 -17.57 -7.45 -21.19
N PHE A 7 -17.43 -7.27 -19.87
CA PHE A 7 -16.13 -7.32 -19.20
C PHE A 7 -15.46 -8.68 -19.33
N ARG A 8 -16.18 -9.80 -19.19
CA ARG A 8 -15.63 -11.15 -19.37
C ARG A 8 -15.09 -11.34 -20.79
N ARG A 9 -15.81 -10.87 -21.81
CA ARG A 9 -15.35 -10.91 -23.21
C ARG A 9 -14.08 -10.08 -23.39
N LEU A 10 -14.06 -8.84 -22.87
CA LEU A 10 -12.88 -7.99 -22.92
C LEU A 10 -11.70 -8.62 -22.18
N TRP A 11 -11.92 -9.23 -21.00
CA TRP A 11 -10.88 -9.90 -20.23
C TRP A 11 -10.29 -11.11 -20.96
N ILE A 12 -11.11 -11.91 -21.66
CA ILE A 12 -10.62 -13.00 -22.52
C ILE A 12 -9.77 -12.43 -23.66
N VAL A 13 -10.25 -11.37 -24.33
CA VAL A 13 -9.48 -10.68 -25.38
C VAL A 13 -8.14 -10.18 -24.84
N LEU A 14 -8.15 -9.53 -23.68
CA LEU A 14 -6.95 -9.05 -22.99
C LEU A 14 -5.99 -10.20 -22.68
N GLY A 15 -6.50 -11.30 -22.12
CA GLY A 15 -5.69 -12.47 -21.79
C GLY A 15 -5.03 -13.09 -23.02
N VAL A 16 -5.78 -13.27 -24.11
CA VAL A 16 -5.25 -13.80 -25.38
C VAL A 16 -4.27 -12.81 -26.03
N ALA A 17 -4.60 -11.51 -26.01
CA ALA A 17 -3.75 -10.45 -26.53
C ALA A 17 -2.39 -10.43 -25.80
N SER A 18 -2.43 -10.37 -24.47
CA SER A 18 -1.23 -10.39 -23.62
C SER A 18 -0.43 -11.69 -23.75
N PHE A 19 -1.11 -12.85 -23.82
CA PHE A 19 -0.44 -14.13 -24.09
C PHE A 19 0.33 -14.10 -25.39
N GLY A 20 -0.30 -13.69 -26.49
CA GLY A 20 0.41 -13.59 -27.78
C GLY A 20 1.46 -12.47 -27.82
N ASP A 21 1.34 -11.39 -27.02
CA ASP A 21 2.40 -10.38 -26.92
C ASP A 21 3.69 -10.94 -26.29
N TRP A 22 3.55 -11.78 -25.26
CA TRP A 22 4.67 -12.47 -24.62
C TRP A 22 5.18 -13.65 -25.45
N PHE A 23 4.27 -14.45 -26.01
CA PHE A 23 4.62 -15.59 -26.85
C PHE A 23 5.28 -15.13 -28.16
N GLY A 24 4.74 -14.07 -28.77
CA GLY A 24 5.29 -13.41 -29.94
C GLY A 24 6.66 -12.79 -29.70
N LEU A 25 6.94 -12.27 -28.49
CA LEU A 25 8.29 -11.84 -28.10
C LEU A 25 9.28 -12.98 -28.27
N LEU A 26 9.00 -14.09 -27.60
CA LEU A 26 9.86 -15.25 -27.54
C LEU A 26 10.00 -15.86 -28.94
N ALA A 27 8.89 -16.01 -29.65
CA ALA A 27 8.85 -16.55 -31.00
C ALA A 27 9.71 -15.74 -31.97
N THR A 28 9.53 -14.42 -32.05
CA THR A 28 10.30 -13.58 -33.00
C THR A 28 11.78 -13.55 -32.64
N SER A 29 12.14 -13.45 -31.35
CA SER A 29 13.54 -13.41 -30.92
C SER A 29 14.26 -14.74 -31.16
N VAL A 30 13.62 -15.87 -30.85
CA VAL A 30 14.18 -17.21 -31.11
C VAL A 30 14.25 -17.48 -32.61
N PHE A 31 13.22 -17.10 -33.37
CA PHE A 31 13.21 -17.23 -34.83
C PHE A 31 14.34 -16.42 -35.46
N ALA A 32 14.50 -15.14 -35.12
CA ALA A 32 15.58 -14.32 -35.65
C ALA A 32 16.97 -14.92 -35.34
N ALA A 33 17.15 -15.51 -34.16
CA ALA A 33 18.38 -16.22 -33.82
C ALA A 33 18.57 -17.53 -34.60
N SER A 34 17.50 -18.23 -35.01
CA SER A 34 17.62 -19.45 -35.82
C SER A 34 18.06 -19.16 -37.26
N GLN A 35 17.81 -17.95 -37.77
CA GLN A 35 18.15 -17.55 -39.14
C GLN A 35 19.64 -17.25 -39.38
N VAL A 36 20.49 -17.24 -38.35
CA VAL A 36 21.91 -16.86 -38.45
C VAL A 36 22.82 -17.88 -37.78
N GLU A 37 24.04 -18.01 -38.30
CA GLU A 37 25.06 -18.90 -37.76
C GLU A 37 26.07 -18.15 -36.88
N GLY A 38 26.64 -18.84 -35.89
CA GLY A 38 27.61 -18.29 -34.94
C GLY A 38 26.99 -17.66 -33.68
N ASN A 39 27.55 -17.98 -32.52
CA ASN A 39 27.00 -17.60 -31.21
C ASN A 39 26.82 -16.08 -31.04
N THR A 40 27.78 -15.28 -31.53
CA THR A 40 27.71 -13.81 -31.47
C THR A 40 26.58 -13.25 -32.33
N ALA A 41 26.41 -13.77 -33.55
CA ALA A 41 25.34 -13.33 -34.46
C ALA A 41 23.95 -13.75 -33.95
N LYS A 42 23.82 -14.97 -33.43
CA LYS A 42 22.59 -15.44 -32.76
C LYS A 42 22.22 -14.56 -31.57
N GLY A 43 23.20 -14.22 -30.73
CA GLY A 43 23.02 -13.30 -29.61
C GLY A 43 22.59 -11.90 -30.05
N ALA A 44 23.22 -11.36 -31.10
CA ALA A 44 22.87 -10.06 -31.66
C ALA A 44 21.47 -10.04 -32.29
N ALA A 45 21.07 -11.09 -33.01
CA ALA A 45 19.74 -11.21 -33.59
C ALA A 45 18.65 -11.31 -32.51
N PHE A 46 18.84 -12.20 -31.53
CA PHE A 46 17.93 -12.34 -30.38
C PHE A 46 17.78 -11.03 -29.61
N GLY A 47 18.91 -10.44 -29.20
CA GLY A 47 18.97 -9.20 -28.42
C GLY A 47 18.46 -7.99 -29.20
N GLY A 48 18.74 -7.92 -30.51
CA GLY A 48 18.29 -6.85 -31.39
C GLY A 48 16.77 -6.78 -31.52
N VAL A 49 16.10 -7.93 -31.64
CA VAL A 49 14.62 -8.01 -31.65
C VAL A 49 14.03 -7.56 -30.30
N ILE A 50 14.65 -7.93 -29.18
CA ILE A 50 14.18 -7.48 -27.86
C ILE A 50 14.40 -5.97 -27.67
N ALA A 51 15.58 -5.47 -28.06
CA ALA A 51 15.94 -4.06 -27.92
C ALA A 51 15.04 -3.16 -28.78
N ILE A 52 14.80 -3.52 -30.04
CA ILE A 52 13.99 -2.71 -30.96
C ILE A 52 12.54 -2.57 -30.47
N ARG A 53 12.04 -3.56 -29.72
CA ARG A 53 10.69 -3.55 -29.17
C ARG A 53 10.40 -2.34 -28.29
N LEU A 54 11.43 -1.85 -27.60
CA LEU A 54 11.30 -0.77 -26.63
C LEU A 54 11.42 0.63 -27.28
N LEU A 55 11.98 0.69 -28.49
CA LEU A 55 12.32 1.93 -29.18
C LEU A 55 11.09 2.76 -29.60
N PRO A 56 10.03 2.18 -30.20
CA PRO A 56 8.85 2.96 -30.58
C PRO A 56 8.25 3.74 -29.42
N ALA A 57 8.18 3.14 -28.23
CA ALA A 57 7.57 3.79 -27.07
C ALA A 57 8.37 5.01 -26.60
N LEU A 58 9.69 4.96 -26.74
CA LEU A 58 10.58 6.07 -26.43
C LEU A 58 10.43 7.21 -27.45
N LEU A 59 10.32 6.88 -28.73
CA LEU A 59 10.27 7.86 -29.82
C LEU A 59 8.88 8.44 -30.07
N LEU A 60 7.84 7.60 -29.96
CA LEU A 60 6.48 7.88 -30.41
C LEU A 60 5.46 7.85 -29.27
N GLY A 61 5.86 7.51 -28.04
CA GLY A 61 4.97 7.41 -26.87
C GLY A 61 4.09 8.65 -26.66
N PRO A 62 4.64 9.89 -26.64
CA PRO A 62 3.84 11.11 -26.48
C PRO A 62 2.82 11.34 -27.60
N VAL A 63 3.12 10.88 -28.82
CA VAL A 63 2.29 11.11 -30.01
C VAL A 63 1.16 10.09 -30.09
N ALA A 64 1.42 8.85 -29.67
CA ALA A 64 0.49 7.73 -29.81
C ALA A 64 -0.81 7.91 -29.01
N GLY A 65 -0.75 8.50 -27.81
CA GLY A 65 -1.94 8.79 -27.01
C GLY A 65 -2.89 9.78 -27.70
N VAL A 66 -2.34 10.88 -28.21
CA VAL A 66 -3.12 11.92 -28.91
C VAL A 66 -3.75 11.37 -30.20
N LEU A 67 -3.03 10.53 -30.93
CA LEU A 67 -3.57 9.87 -32.11
C LEU A 67 -4.70 8.91 -31.74
N ALA A 68 -4.54 8.10 -30.69
CA ALA A 68 -5.55 7.14 -30.25
C ALA A 68 -6.86 7.82 -29.82
N ASP A 69 -6.79 8.99 -29.19
CA ASP A 69 -7.96 9.74 -28.73
C ASP A 69 -8.81 10.36 -29.86
N ARG A 70 -8.26 10.44 -31.08
CA ARG A 70 -8.97 10.98 -32.25
C ARG A 70 -9.90 9.97 -32.93
N PHE A 71 -9.70 8.68 -32.68
CA PHE A 71 -10.40 7.61 -33.38
C PHE A 71 -11.35 6.86 -32.46
N ASP A 72 -12.37 6.22 -33.05
CA ASP A 72 -13.24 5.32 -32.29
C ASP A 72 -12.40 4.17 -31.68
N ARG A 73 -12.55 3.97 -30.37
CA ARG A 73 -11.71 3.05 -29.59
C ARG A 73 -11.84 1.60 -30.08
N ARG A 74 -13.06 1.17 -30.42
CA ARG A 74 -13.34 -0.19 -30.89
C ARG A 74 -12.66 -0.43 -32.23
N TRP A 75 -12.85 0.47 -33.18
CA TRP A 75 -12.22 0.33 -34.50
C TRP A 75 -10.71 0.50 -34.46
N THR A 76 -10.19 1.36 -33.58
CA THR A 76 -8.75 1.48 -33.32
C THR A 76 -8.17 0.14 -32.89
N MET A 77 -8.80 -0.54 -31.91
CA MET A 77 -8.35 -1.86 -31.47
C MET A 77 -8.39 -2.90 -32.60
N VAL A 78 -9.47 -2.94 -33.38
CA VAL A 78 -9.65 -3.90 -34.49
C VAL A 78 -8.60 -3.67 -35.59
N ILE A 79 -8.43 -2.43 -36.06
CA ILE A 79 -7.48 -2.10 -37.11
C ILE A 79 -6.05 -2.41 -36.66
N CYS A 80 -5.70 -2.05 -35.43
CA CYS A 80 -4.39 -2.35 -34.87
C CYS A 80 -4.12 -3.86 -34.82
N ASP A 81 -5.08 -4.68 -34.37
CA ASP A 81 -4.91 -6.12 -34.32
C ASP A 81 -4.82 -6.75 -35.72
N VAL A 82 -5.55 -6.24 -36.71
CA VAL A 82 -5.42 -6.68 -38.11
C VAL A 82 -4.05 -6.31 -38.70
N LEU A 83 -3.55 -5.09 -38.45
CA LEU A 83 -2.21 -4.69 -38.89
C LEU A 83 -1.13 -5.56 -38.23
N ARG A 84 -1.28 -5.85 -36.93
CA ARG A 84 -0.35 -6.73 -36.20
C ARG A 84 -0.41 -8.17 -36.72
N PHE A 85 -1.59 -8.68 -37.09
CA PHE A 85 -1.72 -9.98 -37.78
C PHE A 85 -0.88 -10.01 -39.07
N VAL A 86 -1.06 -9.01 -39.94
CA VAL A 86 -0.32 -8.94 -41.22
C VAL A 86 1.18 -8.86 -40.97
N LEU A 87 1.63 -8.01 -40.04
CA LEU A 87 3.04 -7.86 -39.71
C LEU A 87 3.65 -9.14 -39.12
N PHE A 88 2.99 -9.80 -38.17
CA PHE A 88 3.47 -11.06 -37.61
C PHE A 88 3.49 -12.19 -38.65
N ALA A 89 2.47 -12.30 -39.51
CA ALA A 89 2.43 -13.28 -40.59
C ALA A 89 3.53 -13.02 -41.64
N SER A 90 3.89 -11.76 -41.87
CA SER A 90 4.91 -11.40 -42.87
C SER A 90 6.31 -11.92 -42.52
N ILE A 91 6.64 -12.09 -41.24
CA ILE A 91 7.97 -12.54 -40.79
C ILE A 91 8.27 -13.97 -41.29
N PRO A 92 7.47 -15.00 -40.96
CA PRO A 92 7.69 -16.35 -41.46
C PRO A 92 7.44 -16.47 -42.98
N LEU A 93 6.51 -15.69 -43.55
CA LEU A 93 6.30 -15.66 -45.01
C LEU A 93 7.55 -15.18 -45.77
N TYR A 94 8.22 -14.14 -45.26
CA TYR A 94 9.43 -13.63 -45.88
C TYR A 94 10.57 -14.65 -45.81
N ALA A 95 10.67 -15.42 -44.72
CA ALA A 95 11.63 -16.52 -44.64
C ALA A 95 11.35 -17.64 -45.65
N LEU A 96 10.08 -17.99 -45.87
CA LEU A 96 9.67 -18.98 -46.87
C LEU A 96 9.94 -18.55 -48.31
N SER A 97 10.15 -17.25 -48.58
CA SER A 97 10.50 -16.75 -49.92
C SER A 97 11.91 -17.14 -50.38
N GLY A 98 12.72 -17.77 -49.52
CA GLY A 98 14.11 -18.10 -49.80
C GLY A 98 15.07 -16.92 -49.60
N ALA A 99 14.65 -15.88 -48.86
CA ALA A 99 15.51 -14.77 -48.48
C ALA A 99 16.67 -15.25 -47.61
N SER A 100 17.82 -14.56 -47.70
CA SER A 100 18.98 -14.88 -46.86
C SER A 100 18.68 -14.59 -45.40
N GLY A 101 19.24 -15.39 -44.48
CA GLY A 101 19.00 -15.26 -43.05
C GLY A 101 19.19 -13.83 -42.50
N ALA A 102 20.24 -13.12 -42.94
CA ALA A 102 20.48 -11.73 -42.55
C ALA A 102 19.36 -10.76 -42.98
N ARG A 103 18.75 -10.98 -44.15
CA ARG A 103 17.59 -10.20 -44.62
C ARG A 103 16.33 -10.54 -43.81
N VAL A 104 16.13 -11.82 -43.50
CA VAL A 104 15.02 -12.27 -42.66
C VAL A 104 15.10 -11.64 -41.27
N VAL A 105 16.29 -11.64 -40.65
CA VAL A 105 16.52 -10.97 -39.36
C VAL A 105 16.24 -9.47 -39.47
N SER A 106 16.75 -8.81 -40.51
CA SER A 106 16.50 -7.37 -40.73
C SER A 106 15.00 -7.08 -40.83
N TRP A 107 14.25 -7.88 -41.58
CA TRP A 107 12.80 -7.74 -41.67
C TRP A 107 12.10 -8.03 -40.35
N ALA A 108 12.50 -9.06 -39.60
CA ALA A 108 11.93 -9.35 -38.28
C ALA A 108 12.11 -8.18 -37.30
N VAL A 109 13.27 -7.51 -37.32
CA VAL A 109 13.54 -6.30 -36.53
C VAL A 109 12.63 -5.14 -36.96
N ILE A 110 12.51 -4.88 -38.27
CA ILE A 110 11.64 -3.82 -38.81
C ILE A 110 10.16 -4.10 -38.49
N ALA A 111 9.70 -5.32 -38.74
CA ALA A 111 8.34 -5.75 -38.43
C ALA A 111 8.05 -5.62 -36.93
N THR A 112 8.99 -5.97 -36.05
CA THR A 112 8.86 -5.79 -34.60
C THR A 112 8.71 -4.31 -34.23
N PHE A 113 9.51 -3.43 -34.81
CA PHE A 113 9.38 -1.97 -34.61
C PHE A 113 7.99 -1.46 -35.02
N LEU A 114 7.49 -1.90 -36.19
CA LEU A 114 6.17 -1.51 -36.68
C LEU A 114 5.04 -2.07 -35.82
N ILE A 115 5.14 -3.35 -35.40
CA ILE A 115 4.18 -4.00 -34.51
C ILE A 115 4.05 -3.21 -33.20
N GLU A 116 5.17 -2.82 -32.61
CA GLU A 116 5.17 -2.05 -31.36
C GLU A 116 4.68 -0.63 -31.56
N THR A 117 4.97 -0.01 -32.71
CA THR A 117 4.39 1.29 -33.09
C THR A 117 2.86 1.22 -33.15
N VAL A 118 2.31 0.18 -33.77
CA VAL A 118 0.86 -0.07 -33.79
C VAL A 118 0.32 -0.39 -32.39
N THR A 119 1.09 -1.10 -31.56
CA THR A 119 0.72 -1.43 -30.17
C THR A 119 0.56 -0.18 -29.32
N LEU A 120 1.35 0.88 -29.56
CA LEU A 120 1.21 2.15 -28.85
C LEU A 120 -0.13 2.84 -29.08
N LEU A 121 -0.75 2.63 -30.24
CA LEU A 121 -2.10 3.14 -30.53
C LEU A 121 -3.19 2.26 -29.91
N TRP A 122 -2.92 0.97 -29.74
CA TRP A 122 -3.86 0.00 -29.18
C TRP A 122 -4.01 0.12 -27.64
N ILE A 123 -2.93 0.44 -26.93
CA ILE A 123 -2.93 0.51 -25.45
C ILE A 123 -3.90 1.56 -24.89
N PRO A 124 -3.92 2.83 -25.35
CA PRO A 124 -4.85 3.84 -24.83
C PRO A 124 -6.30 3.47 -25.10
N ALA A 125 -6.61 2.95 -26.28
CA ALA A 125 -7.96 2.50 -26.65
C ALA A 125 -8.45 1.37 -25.70
N LYS A 126 -7.57 0.44 -25.36
CA LYS A 126 -7.82 -0.65 -24.39
C LYS A 126 -8.07 -0.11 -22.97
N GLU A 127 -7.22 0.80 -22.49
CA GLU A 127 -7.33 1.35 -21.12
C GLU A 127 -8.59 2.20 -20.94
N ALA A 128 -8.95 2.98 -21.95
CA ALA A 128 -10.17 3.78 -21.96
C ALA A 128 -11.47 2.95 -22.13
N ALA A 129 -11.37 1.67 -22.55
CA ALA A 129 -12.53 0.78 -22.68
C ALA A 129 -12.97 0.17 -21.34
N VAL A 130 -12.05 -0.04 -20.39
CA VAL A 130 -12.35 -0.73 -19.12
C VAL A 130 -13.37 0.04 -18.25
N PRO A 131 -13.25 1.36 -18.02
CA PRO A 131 -14.19 2.12 -17.20
C PRO A 131 -15.62 2.15 -17.74
N ASN A 132 -15.79 2.00 -19.06
CA ASN A 132 -17.10 2.03 -19.70
C ASN A 132 -17.89 0.72 -19.52
N LEU A 133 -17.24 -0.36 -19.11
CA LEU A 133 -17.85 -1.70 -19.03
C LEU A 133 -18.18 -2.15 -17.59
N ILE A 134 -17.69 -1.45 -16.58
CA ILE A 134 -17.84 -1.83 -15.17
C ILE A 134 -18.07 -0.61 -14.26
N PRO A 135 -18.85 -0.75 -13.16
CA PRO A 135 -19.02 0.33 -12.19
C PRO A 135 -17.70 0.78 -11.56
N ARG A 136 -17.58 2.08 -11.24
CA ARG A 136 -16.36 2.67 -10.65
C ARG A 136 -15.88 1.94 -9.39
N ALA A 137 -16.79 1.51 -8.52
CA ALA A 137 -16.49 0.74 -7.30
C ALA A 137 -15.79 -0.61 -7.56
N ARG A 138 -15.78 -1.10 -8.81
CA ARG A 138 -15.21 -2.39 -9.21
C ARG A 138 -13.99 -2.25 -10.12
N LEU A 139 -13.58 -1.02 -10.44
CA LEU A 139 -12.45 -0.75 -11.33
C LEU A 139 -11.14 -1.29 -10.77
N GLU A 140 -10.91 -1.14 -9.47
CA GLU A 140 -9.68 -1.61 -8.85
C GLU A 140 -9.53 -3.13 -9.01
N THR A 141 -10.56 -3.90 -8.67
CA THR A 141 -10.54 -5.36 -8.81
C THR A 141 -10.37 -5.80 -10.26
N ALA A 142 -10.96 -5.07 -11.21
CA ALA A 142 -10.81 -5.36 -12.63
C ALA A 142 -9.40 -5.05 -13.15
N ASN A 143 -8.80 -3.94 -12.70
CA ASN A 143 -7.42 -3.59 -12.99
C ASN A 143 -6.46 -4.63 -12.39
N GLN A 144 -6.65 -5.02 -11.13
CA GLN A 144 -5.90 -6.10 -10.49
C GLN A 144 -5.94 -7.39 -11.32
N LEU A 145 -7.13 -7.84 -11.71
CA LEU A 145 -7.30 -9.05 -12.51
C LEU A 145 -6.58 -8.93 -13.88
N THR A 146 -6.67 -7.76 -14.51
CA THR A 146 -5.98 -7.48 -15.77
C THR A 146 -4.46 -7.49 -15.60
N LEU A 147 -3.93 -6.90 -14.52
CA LEU A 147 -2.50 -6.86 -14.22
C LEU A 147 -1.93 -8.25 -13.93
N ILE A 148 -2.61 -9.06 -13.11
CA ILE A 148 -2.24 -10.45 -12.82
C ILE A 148 -2.17 -11.26 -14.12
N THR A 149 -3.18 -11.09 -14.99
CA THR A 149 -3.23 -11.80 -16.28
C THR A 149 -2.10 -11.34 -17.21
N THR A 150 -1.92 -10.03 -17.37
CA THR A 150 -1.01 -9.43 -18.36
C THR A 150 0.46 -9.58 -18.01
N TYR A 151 0.79 -9.40 -16.73
CA TYR A 151 2.18 -9.33 -16.29
C TYR A 151 2.58 -10.49 -15.38
N GLY A 152 1.63 -11.20 -14.77
CA GLY A 152 1.93 -12.35 -13.91
C GLY A 152 1.87 -13.68 -14.67
N LEU A 153 0.67 -14.07 -15.11
CA LEU A 153 0.40 -15.41 -15.63
C LEU A 153 0.84 -15.61 -17.09
N THR A 154 0.56 -14.65 -17.97
CA THR A 154 0.82 -14.82 -19.41
C THR A 154 2.30 -14.95 -19.81
N PRO A 155 3.29 -14.26 -19.20
CA PRO A 155 4.71 -14.49 -19.52
C PRO A 155 5.15 -15.93 -19.20
N VAL A 156 4.74 -16.45 -18.04
CA VAL A 156 5.04 -17.82 -17.60
C VAL A 156 4.38 -18.82 -18.54
N LEU A 157 3.09 -18.62 -18.82
CA LEU A 157 2.35 -19.48 -19.75
C LEU A 157 2.98 -19.47 -21.15
N ALA A 158 3.38 -18.30 -21.65
CA ALA A 158 4.04 -18.16 -22.94
C ALA A 158 5.36 -18.94 -23.00
N ALA A 159 6.19 -18.84 -21.95
CA ALA A 159 7.44 -19.60 -21.86
C ALA A 159 7.20 -21.11 -21.81
N VAL A 160 6.23 -21.57 -21.00
CA VAL A 160 5.88 -23.00 -20.89
C VAL A 160 5.35 -23.55 -22.20
N VAL A 161 4.45 -22.82 -22.87
CA VAL A 161 3.91 -23.22 -24.17
C VAL A 161 5.00 -23.22 -25.25
N ALA A 162 5.91 -22.25 -25.25
CA ALA A 162 7.03 -22.22 -26.19
C ALA A 162 7.96 -23.43 -26.02
N ALA A 163 8.34 -23.76 -24.78
CA ALA A 163 9.16 -24.93 -24.49
C ALA A 163 8.44 -26.25 -24.82
N SER A 164 7.15 -26.33 -24.52
CA SER A 164 6.33 -27.52 -24.83
C SER A 164 6.19 -27.72 -26.34
N LEU A 165 5.98 -26.63 -27.09
CA LEU A 165 5.87 -26.66 -28.55
C LEU A 165 7.19 -27.14 -29.18
N ASP A 166 8.34 -26.61 -28.73
CA ASP A 166 9.65 -27.05 -29.20
C ASP A 166 9.88 -28.56 -28.96
N GLY A 167 9.58 -29.04 -27.75
CA GLY A 167 9.69 -30.46 -27.41
C GLY A 167 8.78 -31.37 -28.24
N ILE A 168 7.50 -31.02 -28.40
CA ILE A 168 6.52 -31.82 -29.15
C ILE A 168 6.90 -31.89 -30.64
N VAL A 169 7.28 -30.76 -31.24
CA VAL A 169 7.61 -30.69 -32.66
C VAL A 169 8.89 -31.48 -32.96
N ARG A 170 9.93 -31.35 -32.14
CA ARG A 170 11.16 -32.14 -32.28
C ARG A 170 10.93 -33.62 -32.09
N ALA A 171 10.05 -34.02 -31.16
CA ALA A 171 9.67 -35.41 -31.00
C ALA A 171 8.92 -35.98 -32.22
N ALA A 172 8.13 -35.14 -32.92
CA ALA A 172 7.34 -35.56 -34.08
C ALA A 172 8.12 -35.55 -35.41
N VAL A 173 8.99 -34.58 -35.63
CA VAL A 173 9.66 -34.33 -36.94
C VAL A 173 11.18 -34.56 -36.87
N GLY A 174 11.73 -34.83 -35.69
CA GLY A 174 13.17 -34.97 -35.46
C GLY A 174 13.89 -33.63 -35.32
N ASP A 175 15.23 -33.66 -35.29
CA ASP A 175 16.07 -32.48 -35.02
C ASP A 175 16.15 -31.48 -36.19
N ASN A 176 15.74 -31.90 -37.40
CA ASN A 176 15.74 -31.09 -38.62
C ASN A 176 14.33 -31.00 -39.21
N PRO A 177 13.39 -30.27 -38.57
CA PRO A 177 12.08 -30.04 -39.14
C PRO A 177 12.20 -29.27 -40.46
N ALA A 178 11.27 -29.52 -41.39
CA ALA A 178 11.13 -28.69 -42.59
C ALA A 178 10.92 -27.22 -42.17
N ASN A 179 11.42 -26.26 -42.96
CA ASN A 179 11.42 -24.83 -42.59
C ASN A 179 10.06 -24.34 -42.04
N TRP A 180 8.94 -24.73 -42.67
CA TRP A 180 7.59 -24.34 -42.22
C TRP A 180 7.14 -24.95 -40.88
N ALA A 181 7.76 -26.05 -40.46
CA ALA A 181 7.50 -26.80 -39.24
C ALA A 181 8.48 -26.45 -38.10
N GLU A 182 9.37 -25.46 -38.27
CA GLU A 182 10.20 -24.99 -37.17
C GLU A 182 9.32 -24.51 -35.99
N PRO A 183 9.62 -24.91 -34.74
CA PRO A 183 8.82 -24.52 -33.58
C PRO A 183 8.61 -23.01 -33.44
N ALA A 184 9.66 -22.22 -33.72
CA ALA A 184 9.60 -20.76 -33.66
C ALA A 184 8.70 -20.18 -34.78
N GLN A 185 8.69 -20.79 -35.96
CA GLN A 185 7.81 -20.40 -37.07
C GLN A 185 6.35 -20.74 -36.80
N LEU A 186 6.07 -21.93 -36.23
CA LEU A 186 4.73 -22.30 -35.77
C LEU A 186 4.23 -21.36 -34.65
N ALA A 187 5.12 -20.97 -33.75
CA ALA A 187 4.80 -20.00 -32.70
C ALA A 187 4.44 -18.61 -33.28
N LEU A 188 5.15 -18.15 -34.31
CA LEU A 188 4.83 -16.91 -35.02
C LEU A 188 3.46 -16.97 -35.72
N TRP A 189 3.15 -18.09 -36.38
CA TRP A 189 1.83 -18.29 -36.99
C TRP A 189 0.71 -18.27 -35.96
N PHE A 190 0.87 -19.02 -34.87
CA PHE A 190 -0.08 -19.00 -33.76
C PHE A 190 -0.30 -17.58 -33.25
N ASN A 191 0.78 -16.82 -33.05
CA ASN A 191 0.67 -15.45 -32.57
C ASN A 191 -0.06 -14.54 -33.57
N ALA A 192 0.26 -14.64 -34.87
CA ALA A 192 -0.44 -13.90 -35.92
C ALA A 192 -1.96 -14.20 -35.87
N PHE A 193 -2.35 -15.47 -35.93
CA PHE A 193 -3.76 -15.85 -35.88
C PHE A 193 -4.45 -15.45 -34.57
N SER A 194 -3.71 -15.40 -33.46
CA SER A 194 -4.25 -14.86 -32.20
C SER A 194 -4.67 -13.40 -32.33
N ARG A 195 -3.91 -12.57 -33.08
CA ARG A 195 -4.28 -11.15 -33.34
C ARG A 195 -5.54 -11.05 -34.20
N LEU A 196 -5.65 -11.89 -35.22
CA LEU A 196 -6.85 -11.93 -36.04
C LEU A 196 -8.08 -12.35 -35.20
N ALA A 197 -7.91 -13.34 -34.33
CA ALA A 197 -8.96 -13.77 -33.42
C ALA A 197 -9.39 -12.66 -32.44
N THR A 198 -8.45 -11.91 -31.84
CA THR A 198 -8.79 -10.77 -30.97
C THR A 198 -9.51 -9.67 -31.74
N ALA A 199 -9.07 -9.34 -32.95
CA ALA A 199 -9.75 -8.39 -33.83
C ALA A 199 -11.20 -8.79 -34.09
N LEU A 200 -11.45 -10.06 -34.44
CA LEU A 200 -12.80 -10.58 -34.70
C LEU A 200 -13.69 -10.55 -33.45
N VAL A 201 -13.16 -10.92 -32.28
CA VAL A 201 -13.94 -10.89 -31.02
C VAL A 201 -14.30 -9.46 -30.63
N VAL A 202 -13.40 -8.50 -30.78
CA VAL A 202 -13.69 -7.07 -30.52
C VAL A 202 -14.68 -6.51 -31.55
N ALA A 203 -14.48 -6.83 -32.83
CA ALA A 203 -15.35 -6.38 -33.91
C ALA A 203 -16.77 -6.91 -33.77
N LEU A 204 -16.97 -8.18 -33.38
CA LEU A 204 -18.30 -8.80 -33.35
C LEU A 204 -18.95 -8.80 -31.97
N GLY A 205 -18.15 -8.83 -30.90
CA GLY A 205 -18.58 -9.22 -29.56
C GLY A 205 -18.70 -8.11 -28.53
N ILE A 206 -18.16 -6.90 -28.78
CA ILE A 206 -18.11 -5.81 -27.78
C ILE A 206 -18.46 -4.45 -28.41
N LYS A 207 -19.75 -4.24 -28.70
CA LYS A 207 -20.24 -3.00 -29.33
C LYS A 207 -20.26 -1.82 -28.34
N GLU A 208 -20.34 -2.11 -27.06
CA GLU A 208 -20.45 -1.19 -25.94
C GLU A 208 -19.21 -0.30 -25.75
N ILE A 209 -18.06 -0.67 -26.33
CA ILE A 209 -16.82 0.13 -26.29
C ILE A 209 -16.98 1.48 -27.02
N SER A 210 -17.80 1.52 -28.07
CA SER A 210 -18.03 2.71 -28.91
C SER A 210 -19.04 3.70 -28.29
N GLN A 211 -19.77 3.31 -27.23
CA GLN A 211 -20.90 4.09 -26.68
C GLN A 211 -20.53 5.17 -25.65
N GLY A 212 -19.24 5.52 -25.49
CA GLY A 212 -18.78 6.52 -24.53
C GLY A 212 -18.07 7.71 -25.17
N GLN A 213 -18.83 8.81 -25.34
CA GLN A 213 -18.44 10.19 -25.70
C GLN A 213 -18.55 10.61 -27.18
N THR A 214 -19.76 11.06 -27.54
CA THR A 214 -20.01 12.27 -28.34
C THR A 214 -20.02 13.50 -27.41
N GLY A 215 -18.91 13.78 -26.74
CA GLY A 215 -18.71 14.99 -25.95
C GLY A 215 -17.75 15.91 -26.69
N GLU A 216 -18.28 16.85 -27.46
CA GLU A 216 -17.53 18.01 -27.94
C GLU A 216 -17.13 18.87 -26.73
N GLU A 217 -15.93 18.67 -26.19
CA GLU A 217 -15.30 19.67 -25.33
C GLU A 217 -13.98 20.11 -25.98
N GLU A 218 -13.80 21.43 -26.02
CA GLU A 218 -12.82 22.19 -26.77
C GLU A 218 -11.41 21.60 -26.69
N ARG A 219 -11.02 20.92 -27.77
CA ARG A 219 -9.70 20.35 -27.98
C ARG A 219 -8.69 21.47 -28.22
N THR A 220 -8.15 22.03 -27.14
CA THR A 220 -7.04 22.97 -27.25
C THR A 220 -5.78 22.20 -27.65
N GLU A 221 -5.26 22.48 -28.85
CA GLU A 221 -3.96 22.01 -29.35
C GLU A 221 -2.82 22.56 -28.47
N GLN A 222 -2.63 22.03 -27.27
CA GLN A 222 -1.45 22.35 -26.47
C GLN A 222 -0.26 21.48 -26.93
N SER A 223 0.88 22.13 -27.17
CA SER A 223 2.12 21.49 -27.62
C SER A 223 2.57 20.34 -26.69
N MET A 224 2.85 19.16 -27.26
CA MET A 224 3.24 17.94 -26.53
C MET A 224 4.46 18.12 -25.62
N LEU A 225 5.45 18.91 -26.07
CA LEU A 225 6.64 19.22 -25.27
C LEU A 225 6.27 20.03 -24.02
N ARG A 226 5.28 20.90 -24.13
CA ARG A 226 4.76 21.66 -22.99
C ARG A 226 4.02 20.76 -22.01
N GLN A 227 3.20 19.84 -22.50
CA GLN A 227 2.50 18.86 -21.66
C GLN A 227 3.45 17.92 -20.92
N PHE A 228 4.51 17.42 -21.59
CA PHE A 228 5.55 16.60 -20.96
C PHE A 228 6.32 17.39 -19.90
N ASN A 229 6.71 18.63 -20.21
CA ASN A 229 7.41 19.50 -19.27
C ASN A 229 6.55 19.86 -18.05
N GLU A 230 5.25 20.09 -18.25
CA GLU A 230 4.28 20.30 -17.16
C GLU A 230 4.16 19.05 -16.28
N GLY A 231 4.10 17.85 -16.86
CA GLY A 231 4.12 16.60 -16.11
C GLY A 231 5.40 16.42 -15.28
N TRP A 232 6.57 16.69 -15.88
CA TRP A 232 7.85 16.63 -15.19
C TRP A 232 7.96 17.66 -14.05
N ARG A 233 7.52 18.89 -14.30
CA ARG A 233 7.49 19.96 -13.30
C ARG A 233 6.58 19.62 -12.13
N PHE A 234 5.40 19.06 -12.40
CA PHE A 234 4.46 18.61 -11.37
C PHE A 234 5.07 17.51 -10.49
N ILE A 235 5.74 16.51 -11.08
CA ILE A 235 6.47 15.47 -10.35
C ILE A 235 7.52 16.10 -9.41
N GLY A 236 8.24 17.12 -9.85
CA GLY A 236 9.25 17.80 -9.04
C GLY A 236 8.67 18.62 -7.87
N GLN A 237 7.48 19.20 -8.05
CA GLN A 237 6.83 20.09 -7.08
C GLN A 237 6.02 19.34 -6.02
N THR A 238 5.48 18.17 -6.34
CA THR A 238 4.63 17.39 -5.42
C THR A 238 5.44 16.28 -4.74
N PRO A 239 5.75 16.38 -3.43
CA PRO A 239 6.65 15.42 -2.76
C PRO A 239 6.20 13.96 -2.84
N MET A 240 4.89 13.71 -2.73
CA MET A 240 4.30 12.37 -2.82
C MET A 240 4.53 11.75 -4.21
N VAL A 241 4.25 12.52 -5.28
CA VAL A 241 4.45 12.07 -6.66
C VAL A 241 5.93 11.89 -6.95
N ARG A 242 6.79 12.79 -6.46
CA ARG A 242 8.25 12.65 -6.56
C ARG A 242 8.75 11.35 -5.93
N GLY A 243 8.29 11.05 -4.70
CA GLY A 243 8.60 9.81 -3.99
C GLY A 243 8.14 8.58 -4.78
N LEU A 244 6.93 8.64 -5.35
CA LEU A 244 6.38 7.57 -6.18
C LEU A 244 7.23 7.33 -7.44
N VAL A 245 7.59 8.38 -8.18
CA VAL A 245 8.42 8.27 -9.39
C VAL A 245 9.83 7.78 -9.07
N LEU A 246 10.46 8.29 -8.01
CA LEU A 246 11.77 7.80 -7.54
C LEU A 246 11.73 6.32 -7.18
N GLY A 247 10.70 5.88 -6.46
CA GLY A 247 10.52 4.47 -6.11
C GLY A 247 10.31 3.60 -7.34
N ILE A 248 9.45 4.02 -8.28
CA ILE A 248 9.21 3.30 -9.54
C ILE A 248 10.52 3.18 -10.33
N PHE A 249 11.23 4.29 -10.58
CA PHE A 249 12.48 4.24 -11.36
C PHE A 249 13.55 3.41 -10.65
N GLY A 250 13.68 3.51 -9.33
CA GLY A 250 14.60 2.68 -8.54
C GLY A 250 14.29 1.18 -8.66
N ALA A 251 13.01 0.79 -8.55
CA ALA A 251 12.58 -0.59 -8.69
C ALA A 251 12.85 -1.16 -10.10
N PHE A 252 12.55 -0.38 -11.15
CA PHE A 252 12.81 -0.77 -12.54
C PHE A 252 14.31 -0.82 -12.86
N ALA A 253 15.12 0.06 -12.29
CA ALA A 253 16.57 -0.01 -12.40
C ALA A 253 17.11 -1.31 -11.77
N GLY A 254 16.68 -1.62 -10.54
CA GLY A 254 17.05 -2.86 -9.86
C GLY A 254 16.63 -4.11 -10.64
N GLY A 255 15.37 -4.17 -11.08
CA GLY A 255 14.85 -5.25 -11.92
C GLY A 255 15.59 -5.39 -13.25
N GLY A 256 15.95 -4.26 -13.88
CA GLY A 256 16.74 -4.25 -15.11
C GLY A 256 18.14 -4.84 -14.92
N ILE A 257 18.81 -4.53 -13.80
CA ILE A 257 20.09 -5.16 -13.46
C ILE A 257 19.91 -6.67 -13.21
N VAL A 258 18.87 -7.11 -12.49
CA VAL A 258 18.58 -8.54 -12.29
C VAL A 258 18.40 -9.26 -13.63
N ILE A 259 17.67 -8.67 -14.57
CA ILE A 259 17.46 -9.24 -15.90
C ILE A 259 18.77 -9.27 -16.70
N GLY A 260 19.49 -8.14 -16.78
CA GLY A 260 20.73 -8.03 -17.56
C GLY A 260 21.86 -8.92 -17.05
N THR A 261 21.89 -9.18 -15.74
CA THR A 261 22.89 -10.05 -15.09
C THR A 261 22.44 -11.51 -15.00
N GLY A 262 21.15 -11.80 -15.22
CA GLY A 262 20.52 -13.08 -14.88
C GLY A 262 21.15 -14.29 -15.57
N ARG A 263 21.54 -14.19 -16.84
CA ARG A 263 22.18 -15.30 -17.56
C ARG A 263 23.57 -15.61 -17.02
N PHE A 264 24.37 -14.57 -16.72
CA PHE A 264 25.68 -14.73 -16.08
C PHE A 264 25.55 -15.33 -14.68
N PHE A 265 24.53 -14.89 -13.94
CA PHE A 265 24.25 -15.41 -12.60
C PHE A 265 23.87 -16.90 -12.64
N ALA A 266 22.97 -17.30 -13.53
CA ALA A 266 22.59 -18.71 -13.72
C ALA A 266 23.78 -19.60 -14.10
N ASN A 267 24.66 -19.10 -14.99
CA ASN A 267 25.89 -19.82 -15.34
C ASN A 267 26.84 -19.95 -14.13
N SER A 268 26.91 -18.95 -13.25
CA SER A 268 27.72 -19.02 -12.03
C SER A 268 27.24 -20.06 -11.00
N LEU A 269 25.99 -20.54 -11.13
CA LEU A 269 25.43 -21.61 -10.31
C LEU A 269 25.66 -23.02 -10.92
N GLY A 270 26.33 -23.11 -12.08
CA GLY A 270 26.64 -24.37 -12.74
C GLY A 270 25.45 -25.04 -13.45
N ALA A 271 24.33 -24.33 -13.62
CA ALA A 271 23.07 -24.91 -14.09
C ALA A 271 22.64 -24.46 -15.51
N GLY A 272 23.46 -23.63 -16.18
CA GLY A 272 23.30 -23.27 -17.59
C GLY A 272 22.05 -22.46 -17.94
N ASP A 273 21.67 -22.47 -19.23
CA ASP A 273 20.55 -21.69 -19.76
C ASP A 273 19.18 -22.11 -19.18
N ALA A 274 19.02 -23.39 -18.79
CA ALA A 274 17.79 -23.87 -18.17
C ALA A 274 17.51 -23.21 -16.81
N ALA A 275 18.56 -22.97 -16.02
CA ALA A 275 18.42 -22.26 -14.75
C ALA A 275 18.04 -20.78 -14.94
N PHE A 276 18.52 -20.12 -15.98
CA PHE A 276 18.11 -18.77 -16.31
C PHE A 276 16.60 -18.71 -16.57
N SER A 277 16.07 -19.61 -17.40
CA SER A 277 14.63 -19.68 -17.68
C SER A 277 13.80 -19.98 -16.44
N LEU A 278 14.29 -20.86 -15.56
CA LEU A 278 13.61 -21.20 -14.30
C LEU A 278 13.58 -20.01 -13.33
N LEU A 279 14.70 -19.31 -13.16
CA LEU A 279 14.80 -18.11 -12.33
C LEU A 279 13.93 -16.98 -12.87
N PHE A 280 13.95 -16.76 -14.18
CA PHE A 280 13.11 -15.77 -14.84
C PHE A 280 11.62 -16.10 -14.61
N GLY A 281 11.21 -17.35 -14.83
CA GLY A 281 9.85 -17.80 -14.55
C GLY A 281 9.45 -17.63 -13.08
N ALA A 282 10.35 -17.93 -12.14
CA ALA A 282 10.12 -17.76 -10.70
C ALA A 282 9.83 -16.30 -10.31
N ILE A 283 10.52 -15.32 -10.91
CA ILE A 283 10.23 -13.88 -10.70
C ILE A 283 8.80 -13.56 -11.13
N PHE A 284 8.34 -14.03 -12.29
CA PHE A 284 6.98 -13.76 -12.77
C PHE A 284 5.89 -14.47 -11.97
N VAL A 285 6.15 -15.69 -11.49
CA VAL A 285 5.26 -16.36 -10.53
C VAL A 285 5.15 -15.54 -9.25
N GLY A 286 6.28 -15.09 -8.69
CA GLY A 286 6.31 -14.19 -7.55
C GLY A 286 5.53 -12.89 -7.81
N LEU A 287 5.70 -12.29 -9.00
CA LEU A 287 4.97 -11.08 -9.40
C LEU A 287 3.45 -11.30 -9.38
N ALA A 288 2.98 -12.41 -9.94
CA ALA A 288 1.56 -12.78 -9.93
C ALA A 288 1.02 -12.93 -8.49
N VAL A 289 1.79 -13.60 -7.63
CA VAL A 289 1.47 -13.77 -6.20
C VAL A 289 1.42 -12.42 -5.49
N GLY A 290 2.40 -11.55 -5.72
CA GLY A 290 2.45 -10.21 -5.13
C GLY A 290 1.27 -9.33 -5.52
N ILE A 291 0.90 -9.30 -6.81
CA ILE A 291 -0.27 -8.53 -7.29
C ILE A 291 -1.58 -9.12 -6.74
N GLY A 292 -1.71 -10.46 -6.70
CA GLY A 292 -2.95 -11.13 -6.31
C GLY A 292 -3.20 -11.19 -4.79
N LEU A 293 -2.18 -11.54 -4.01
CA LEU A 293 -2.30 -11.73 -2.57
C LEU A 293 -1.86 -10.51 -1.75
N GLY A 294 -1.03 -9.62 -2.31
CA GLY A 294 -0.52 -8.45 -1.61
C GLY A 294 -1.62 -7.60 -0.94
N PRO A 295 -2.67 -7.19 -1.67
CA PRO A 295 -3.79 -6.44 -1.09
C PRO A 295 -4.60 -7.22 -0.05
N MET A 296 -4.59 -8.56 -0.08
CA MET A 296 -5.29 -9.38 0.92
C MET A 296 -4.54 -9.43 2.25
N ILE A 297 -3.20 -9.43 2.18
CA ILE A 297 -2.33 -9.47 3.38
C ILE A 297 -2.38 -8.11 4.10
N VAL A 298 -2.53 -7.03 3.33
CA VAL A 298 -2.35 -5.66 3.83
C VAL A 298 -3.54 -4.80 3.42
N ARG A 299 -4.76 -5.24 3.78
CA ARG A 299 -6.02 -4.60 3.38
C ARG A 299 -6.16 -3.17 3.89
N ASP A 300 -5.76 -2.94 5.14
CA ASP A 300 -6.12 -1.71 5.85
C ASP A 300 -4.93 -0.74 6.01
N MET A 301 -3.74 -1.11 5.54
CA MET A 301 -2.56 -0.25 5.60
C MET A 301 -2.60 0.82 4.51
N SER A 302 -1.98 1.97 4.78
CA SER A 302 -1.82 3.00 3.75
C SER A 302 -1.04 2.47 2.55
N ARG A 303 -1.61 2.66 1.35
CA ARG A 303 -0.98 2.32 0.07
C ARG A 303 0.34 3.06 -0.13
N ARG A 304 0.46 4.28 0.42
CA ARG A 304 1.67 5.11 0.34
C ARG A 304 2.85 4.46 1.06
N ARG A 305 2.63 3.99 2.30
CA ARG A 305 3.62 3.22 3.08
C ARG A 305 3.94 1.88 2.44
N TRP A 306 2.89 1.18 2.01
CA TRP A 306 3.00 -0.13 1.39
C TRP A 306 3.87 -0.13 0.13
N PHE A 307 3.73 0.91 -0.70
CA PHE A 307 4.54 1.07 -1.90
C PHE A 307 6.04 1.08 -1.58
N GLY A 308 6.50 1.94 -0.67
CA GLY A 308 7.91 2.00 -0.28
C GLY A 308 8.42 0.69 0.33
N MET A 309 7.63 0.07 1.21
CA MET A 309 7.98 -1.22 1.85
C MET A 309 8.12 -2.36 0.85
N SER A 310 7.23 -2.43 -0.15
CA SER A 310 7.29 -3.46 -1.18
C SER A 310 8.54 -3.35 -2.08
N ILE A 311 9.01 -2.12 -2.35
CA ILE A 311 10.30 -1.89 -3.04
C ILE A 311 11.47 -2.34 -2.17
N VAL A 312 11.45 -2.03 -0.87
CA VAL A 312 12.48 -2.49 0.07
C VAL A 312 12.52 -4.01 0.12
N LEU A 313 11.35 -4.67 0.20
CA LEU A 313 11.26 -6.13 0.16
C LEU A 313 11.84 -6.71 -1.13
N ALA A 314 11.47 -6.16 -2.29
CA ALA A 314 11.98 -6.60 -3.59
C ALA A 314 13.51 -6.46 -3.64
N SER A 315 14.03 -5.31 -3.22
CA SER A 315 15.45 -4.97 -3.29
C SER A 315 16.29 -5.75 -2.28
N ALA A 316 15.79 -5.97 -1.06
CA ALA A 316 16.42 -6.85 -0.08
C ALA A 316 16.45 -8.31 -0.59
N SER A 317 15.41 -8.73 -1.31
CA SER A 317 15.39 -10.06 -1.96
C SER A 317 16.37 -10.16 -3.12
N VAL A 318 16.68 -9.06 -3.82
CA VAL A 318 17.79 -9.02 -4.79
C VAL A 318 19.13 -9.17 -4.08
N MET A 319 19.29 -8.57 -2.89
CA MET A 319 20.51 -8.77 -2.09
C MET A 319 20.65 -10.23 -1.65
N THR A 320 19.59 -10.90 -1.21
CA THR A 320 19.66 -12.33 -0.85
C THR A 320 20.02 -13.20 -2.05
N LEU A 321 19.54 -12.85 -3.25
CA LEU A 321 19.92 -13.52 -4.50
C LEU A 321 21.44 -13.44 -4.76
N ALA A 322 22.09 -12.32 -4.43
CA ALA A 322 23.54 -12.17 -4.58
C ALA A 322 24.35 -13.16 -3.71
N PHE A 323 23.78 -13.62 -2.59
CA PHE A 323 24.40 -14.60 -1.70
C PHE A 323 24.02 -16.05 -2.02
N ALA A 324 23.10 -16.28 -2.96
CA ALA A 324 22.68 -17.64 -3.30
C ALA A 324 23.83 -18.42 -3.94
N PHE A 325 24.21 -19.53 -3.31
CA PHE A 325 25.22 -20.47 -3.79
C PHE A 325 24.59 -21.73 -4.40
N HIS A 326 23.28 -21.90 -4.27
CA HIS A 326 22.54 -23.04 -4.83
C HIS A 326 21.30 -22.55 -5.59
N LEU A 327 20.91 -23.27 -6.65
CA LEU A 327 19.77 -22.91 -7.50
C LEU A 327 18.47 -22.82 -6.71
N SER A 328 18.24 -23.70 -5.74
CA SER A 328 17.06 -23.65 -4.86
C SER A 328 16.95 -22.35 -4.06
N MET A 329 18.06 -21.87 -3.50
CA MET A 329 18.10 -20.58 -2.80
C MET A 329 17.83 -19.43 -3.75
N ALA A 330 18.41 -19.50 -4.95
CA ALA A 330 18.19 -18.51 -5.99
C ALA A 330 16.72 -18.47 -6.46
N LEU A 331 16.04 -19.62 -6.53
CA LEU A 331 14.61 -19.70 -6.86
C LEU A 331 13.73 -19.05 -5.79
N VAL A 332 14.00 -19.33 -4.50
CA VAL A 332 13.28 -18.69 -3.41
C VAL A 332 13.49 -17.17 -3.45
N GLY A 333 14.74 -16.72 -3.62
CA GLY A 333 15.06 -15.30 -3.80
C GLY A 333 14.32 -14.67 -4.98
N ALA A 334 14.33 -15.33 -6.15
CA ALA A 334 13.63 -14.89 -7.35
C ALA A 334 12.12 -14.74 -7.14
N VAL A 335 11.47 -15.70 -6.47
CA VAL A 335 10.05 -15.58 -6.11
C VAL A 335 9.81 -14.38 -5.19
N LEU A 336 10.65 -14.18 -4.17
CA LEU A 336 10.51 -13.06 -3.23
C LEU A 336 10.73 -11.69 -3.90
N VAL A 337 11.70 -11.59 -4.82
CA VAL A 337 11.89 -10.41 -5.69
C VAL A 337 10.60 -10.14 -6.47
N GLY A 338 10.03 -11.17 -7.08
CA GLY A 338 8.76 -11.10 -7.78
C GLY A 338 7.62 -10.60 -6.89
N VAL A 339 7.45 -11.18 -5.70
CA VAL A 339 6.39 -10.78 -4.74
C VAL A 339 6.51 -9.30 -4.37
N GLY A 340 7.70 -8.85 -3.98
CA GLY A 340 7.95 -7.43 -3.68
C GLY A 340 7.67 -6.52 -4.87
N ALA A 341 8.18 -6.87 -6.05
CA ALA A 341 7.97 -6.10 -7.28
C ALA A 341 6.48 -6.05 -7.69
N GLY A 342 5.73 -7.13 -7.50
CA GLY A 342 4.32 -7.22 -7.84
C GLY A 342 3.46 -6.33 -6.95
N MET A 343 3.75 -6.34 -5.64
CA MET A 343 3.11 -5.45 -4.66
C MET A 343 3.43 -3.98 -4.94
N ALA A 344 4.70 -3.67 -5.27
CA ALA A 344 5.13 -2.32 -5.65
C ALA A 344 4.45 -1.84 -6.93
N PHE A 345 4.37 -2.70 -7.94
CA PHE A 345 3.77 -2.36 -9.22
C PHE A 345 2.28 -2.07 -9.10
N LEU A 346 1.55 -2.91 -8.37
CA LEU A 346 0.13 -2.68 -8.12
C LEU A 346 -0.09 -1.39 -7.33
N SER A 347 0.62 -1.22 -6.20
CA SER A 347 0.47 -0.03 -5.37
C SER A 347 0.80 1.24 -6.15
N GLY A 348 1.89 1.22 -6.92
CA GLY A 348 2.33 2.37 -7.70
C GLY A 348 1.31 2.81 -8.76
N ILE A 349 0.72 1.86 -9.51
CA ILE A 349 -0.35 2.17 -10.48
C ILE A 349 -1.61 2.69 -9.77
N THR A 350 -1.98 2.11 -8.62
CA THR A 350 -3.16 2.57 -7.87
C THR A 350 -2.99 3.97 -7.29
N LEU A 351 -1.80 4.30 -6.77
CA LEU A 351 -1.48 5.63 -6.25
C LEU A 351 -1.45 6.68 -7.36
N LEU A 352 -0.85 6.35 -8.51
CA LEU A 352 -0.82 7.25 -9.67
C LEU A 352 -2.23 7.53 -10.20
N GLY A 353 -3.11 6.52 -10.19
CA GLY A 353 -4.49 6.64 -10.66
C GLY A 353 -5.44 7.30 -9.65
N GLY A 354 -5.21 7.14 -8.35
CA GLY A 354 -6.12 7.60 -7.29
C GLY A 354 -5.81 8.99 -6.73
N GLU A 355 -4.53 9.38 -6.65
CA GLU A 355 -4.14 10.61 -5.94
C GLU A 355 -3.78 11.78 -6.88
N VAL A 356 -3.55 11.50 -8.16
CA VAL A 356 -3.25 12.53 -9.16
C VAL A 356 -4.57 13.02 -9.77
N ALA A 357 -4.81 14.34 -9.69
CA ALA A 357 -5.98 14.99 -10.27
C ALA A 357 -6.13 14.66 -11.77
N ASP A 358 -7.37 14.49 -12.23
CA ASP A 358 -7.71 14.04 -13.59
C ASP A 358 -7.00 14.89 -14.67
N GLU A 359 -6.86 16.19 -14.43
CA GLU A 359 -6.27 17.19 -15.34
C GLU A 359 -4.78 16.95 -15.64
N VAL A 360 -4.00 16.47 -14.66
CA VAL A 360 -2.55 16.25 -14.78
C VAL A 360 -2.19 14.77 -14.89
N ARG A 361 -3.13 13.86 -14.61
CA ARG A 361 -2.90 12.42 -14.57
C ARG A 361 -2.28 11.88 -15.87
N GLY A 362 -2.88 12.18 -17.02
CA GLY A 362 -2.38 11.70 -18.32
C GLY A 362 -0.92 12.11 -18.60
N ARG A 363 -0.55 13.35 -18.21
CA ARG A 363 0.80 13.90 -18.38
C ARG A 363 1.82 13.19 -17.48
N VAL A 364 1.46 12.98 -16.21
CA VAL A 364 2.31 12.27 -15.24
C VAL A 364 2.49 10.81 -15.65
N PHE A 365 1.41 10.12 -16.07
CA PHE A 365 1.47 8.75 -16.58
C PHE A 365 2.43 8.61 -17.76
N ALA A 366 2.38 9.53 -18.73
CA ALA A 366 3.28 9.53 -19.88
C ALA A 366 4.76 9.63 -19.47
N VAL A 367 5.08 10.57 -18.57
CA VAL A 367 6.45 10.73 -18.04
C VAL A 367 6.93 9.46 -17.34
N VAL A 368 6.09 8.89 -16.47
CA VAL A 368 6.43 7.67 -15.72
C VAL A 368 6.63 6.47 -16.64
N GLN A 369 5.76 6.28 -17.65
CA GLN A 369 5.88 5.17 -18.60
C GLN A 369 7.11 5.28 -19.50
N ILE A 370 7.43 6.49 -20.00
CA ILE A 370 8.63 6.68 -20.82
C ILE A 370 9.89 6.51 -19.96
N GLY A 371 9.91 7.11 -18.77
CA GLY A 371 11.03 7.02 -17.85
C GLY A 371 11.29 5.58 -17.38
N THR A 372 10.25 4.82 -17.03
CA THR A 372 10.41 3.40 -16.64
C THR A 372 11.01 2.55 -17.74
N ARG A 373 10.55 2.71 -18.99
CA ARG A 373 11.13 2.00 -20.14
C ARG A 373 12.60 2.37 -20.36
N LEU A 374 12.91 3.68 -20.35
CA LEU A 374 14.28 4.16 -20.53
C LEU A 374 15.22 3.62 -19.43
N VAL A 375 14.81 3.75 -18.17
CA VAL A 375 15.56 3.23 -17.01
C VAL A 375 15.77 1.73 -17.12
N LEU A 376 14.73 0.97 -17.49
CA LEU A 376 14.83 -0.48 -17.66
C LEU A 376 15.83 -0.85 -18.76
N ILE A 377 15.78 -0.20 -19.93
CA ILE A 377 16.73 -0.45 -21.04
C ILE A 377 18.16 -0.16 -20.60
N LEU A 378 18.38 1.02 -20.02
CA LEU A 378 19.70 1.45 -19.58
C LEU A 378 20.25 0.52 -18.50
N ALA A 379 19.41 0.08 -17.56
CA ALA A 379 19.79 -0.85 -16.52
C ALA A 379 20.11 -2.25 -17.06
N ILE A 380 19.32 -2.79 -18.00
CA ILE A 380 19.61 -4.07 -18.65
C ILE A 380 20.93 -3.98 -19.44
N ALA A 381 21.12 -2.92 -20.22
CA ALA A 381 22.33 -2.70 -21.01
C ALA A 381 23.55 -2.57 -20.11
N LEU A 382 23.47 -1.74 -19.06
CA LEU A 382 24.54 -1.54 -18.09
C LEU A 382 24.85 -2.83 -17.32
N GLY A 383 23.84 -3.54 -16.83
CA GLY A 383 24.00 -4.80 -16.11
C GLY A 383 24.64 -5.88 -16.98
N SER A 384 24.20 -6.00 -18.23
CA SER A 384 24.77 -6.96 -19.20
C SER A 384 26.23 -6.62 -19.54
N LEU A 385 26.52 -5.33 -19.76
CA LEU A 385 27.88 -4.85 -20.06
C LEU A 385 28.83 -5.08 -18.88
N LEU A 386 28.44 -4.66 -17.67
CA LEU A 386 29.27 -4.80 -16.48
C LEU A 386 29.46 -6.27 -16.08
N ALA A 387 28.42 -7.10 -16.22
CA ALA A 387 28.55 -8.53 -15.98
C ALA A 387 29.47 -9.21 -17.00
N GLY A 388 29.38 -8.83 -18.28
CA GLY A 388 30.25 -9.33 -19.34
C GLY A 388 31.72 -8.93 -19.13
N VAL A 389 31.99 -7.65 -18.83
CA VAL A 389 33.35 -7.16 -18.56
C VAL A 389 33.94 -7.79 -17.28
N GLY A 390 33.11 -8.00 -16.26
CA GLY A 390 33.54 -8.60 -15.01
C GLY A 390 33.67 -10.13 -15.02
N GLY A 391 33.16 -10.81 -16.06
CA GLY A 391 33.03 -12.27 -16.15
C GLY A 391 34.33 -13.08 -16.11
N SER A 392 35.50 -12.42 -16.11
CA SER A 392 36.83 -13.06 -16.02
C SER A 392 37.55 -12.83 -14.69
N ARG A 393 37.01 -12.01 -13.76
CA ARG A 393 37.68 -11.68 -12.49
C ARG A 393 36.96 -12.29 -11.31
N MET A 394 37.41 -13.48 -10.90
CA MET A 394 37.12 -14.03 -9.58
C MET A 394 37.98 -13.25 -8.58
N PHE A 395 37.36 -12.38 -7.77
CA PHE A 395 38.09 -11.75 -6.67
C PHE A 395 38.23 -12.77 -5.54
N GLN A 396 39.45 -13.28 -5.34
CA GLN A 396 39.78 -14.04 -4.14
C GLN A 396 39.95 -13.06 -2.98
N ILE A 397 38.97 -13.04 -2.08
CA ILE A 397 39.16 -12.39 -0.79
C ILE A 397 40.00 -13.37 0.03
N ALA A 398 41.23 -12.95 0.40
CA ALA A 398 42.25 -13.80 1.00
C ALA A 398 41.78 -14.63 2.21
N ASP A 399 42.44 -15.77 2.41
CA ASP A 399 42.32 -16.81 3.47
C ASP A 399 40.94 -17.45 3.75
N LEU A 400 39.84 -16.98 3.15
CA LEU A 400 38.50 -17.56 3.36
C LEU A 400 38.00 -18.45 2.20
N GLY A 401 38.73 -18.54 1.07
CA GLY A 401 38.34 -19.38 -0.06
C GLY A 401 37.04 -18.95 -0.79
N ILE A 402 36.52 -17.74 -0.50
CA ILE A 402 35.28 -17.23 -1.10
C ILE A 402 35.62 -16.47 -2.39
N SER A 403 35.25 -17.05 -3.54
CA SER A 403 35.32 -16.37 -4.83
C SER A 403 34.03 -15.59 -5.10
N VAL A 404 34.11 -14.26 -5.12
CA VAL A 404 32.94 -13.40 -5.42
C VAL A 404 32.95 -13.03 -6.90
N SER A 405 31.88 -13.40 -7.62
CA SER A 405 31.71 -13.02 -9.02
C SER A 405 31.26 -11.55 -9.16
N SER A 406 31.68 -10.89 -10.22
CA SER A 406 31.25 -9.54 -10.59
C SER A 406 29.72 -9.40 -10.61
N THR A 407 29.02 -10.44 -11.08
CA THR A 407 27.56 -10.51 -11.15
C THR A 407 26.91 -10.41 -9.76
N ARG A 408 27.47 -11.08 -8.75
CA ARG A 408 26.96 -11.00 -7.37
C ARG A 408 27.17 -9.63 -6.76
N LEU A 409 28.31 -8.99 -7.03
CA LEU A 409 28.56 -7.60 -6.60
C LEU A 409 27.56 -6.62 -7.24
N LEU A 410 27.24 -6.80 -8.52
CA LEU A 410 26.24 -5.98 -9.22
C LEU A 410 24.84 -6.17 -8.64
N LEU A 411 24.43 -7.41 -8.35
CA LEU A 411 23.16 -7.69 -7.68
C LEU A 411 23.12 -7.08 -6.27
N LEU A 412 24.21 -7.17 -5.50
CA LEU A 412 24.31 -6.56 -4.18
C LEU A 412 24.19 -5.02 -4.25
N ALA A 413 24.91 -4.39 -5.18
CA ALA A 413 24.85 -2.94 -5.40
C ALA A 413 23.45 -2.49 -5.86
N ALA A 414 22.82 -3.23 -6.77
CA ALA A 414 21.45 -2.96 -7.22
C ALA A 414 20.43 -3.11 -6.09
N GLY A 415 20.59 -4.14 -5.24
CA GLY A 415 19.77 -4.34 -4.06
C GLY A 415 19.92 -3.21 -3.04
N LEU A 416 21.14 -2.76 -2.74
CA LEU A 416 21.40 -1.63 -1.85
C LEU A 416 20.82 -0.32 -2.40
N ALA A 417 21.03 -0.02 -3.68
CA ALA A 417 20.47 1.15 -4.34
C ALA A 417 18.93 1.11 -4.35
N GLY A 418 18.34 -0.07 -4.58
CA GLY A 418 16.89 -0.28 -4.52
C GLY A 418 16.32 -0.10 -3.12
N VAL A 419 17.00 -0.58 -2.08
CA VAL A 419 16.61 -0.35 -0.67
C VAL A 419 16.66 1.14 -0.36
N PHE A 420 17.71 1.85 -0.77
CA PHE A 420 17.80 3.30 -0.60
C PHE A 420 16.67 4.03 -1.33
N ALA A 421 16.35 3.64 -2.57
CA ALA A 421 15.23 4.21 -3.33
C ALA A 421 13.89 3.91 -2.65
N GLY A 422 13.69 2.70 -2.13
CA GLY A 422 12.49 2.30 -1.39
C GLY A 422 12.29 3.07 -0.08
N ILE A 423 13.35 3.26 0.70
CA ILE A 423 13.35 4.06 1.93
C ILE A 423 13.10 5.55 1.59
N SER A 424 13.73 6.06 0.54
CA SER A 424 13.56 7.45 0.09
C SER A 424 12.14 7.71 -0.41
N ALA A 425 11.55 6.76 -1.14
CA ALA A 425 10.15 6.80 -1.57
C ALA A 425 9.23 6.74 -0.35
N PHE A 426 9.46 5.81 0.57
CA PHE A 426 8.72 5.68 1.83
C PHE A 426 8.72 7.01 2.60
N GLY A 427 9.89 7.59 2.88
CA GLY A 427 10.00 8.81 3.68
C GLY A 427 9.32 10.04 3.05
N GLN A 428 9.27 10.12 1.72
CA GLN A 428 8.58 11.21 1.01
C GLN A 428 7.06 11.02 0.93
N MET A 429 6.61 9.76 0.98
CA MET A 429 5.20 9.39 0.82
C MET A 429 4.52 9.07 2.15
N ASP A 430 5.27 8.91 3.24
CA ASP A 430 4.75 8.55 4.55
C ASP A 430 3.70 9.57 5.03
N ASP A 431 2.46 9.09 5.07
CA ASP A 431 1.27 9.81 5.49
C ASP A 431 0.95 9.63 6.97
N LYS A 432 1.64 8.71 7.67
CA LYS A 432 1.46 8.48 9.10
C LYS A 432 2.72 8.77 9.92
N LYS A 433 3.34 9.94 9.71
CA LYS A 433 4.57 10.34 10.41
C LYS A 433 4.42 10.17 11.93
N GLY A 434 5.42 9.55 12.55
CA GLY A 434 5.43 9.25 13.99
C GLY A 434 4.88 7.87 14.37
N VAL A 435 4.18 7.18 13.46
CA VAL A 435 3.69 5.81 13.71
C VAL A 435 4.75 4.78 13.28
N PRO A 436 5.25 3.90 14.17
CA PRO A 436 6.22 2.87 13.81
C PRO A 436 5.68 1.92 12.74
N VAL A 437 6.47 1.70 11.67
CA VAL A 437 6.05 0.94 10.48
C VAL A 437 5.67 -0.50 10.80
N LEU A 438 6.44 -1.17 11.64
CA LEU A 438 6.17 -2.57 12.03
C LEU A 438 4.91 -2.68 12.89
N ALA A 439 4.65 -1.71 13.75
CA ALA A 439 3.43 -1.67 14.55
C ALA A 439 2.21 -1.44 13.65
N ASP A 440 2.31 -0.53 12.67
CA ASP A 440 1.23 -0.25 11.71
C ASP A 440 0.97 -1.44 10.78
N LEU A 441 2.02 -2.14 10.34
CA LEU A 441 1.88 -3.37 9.57
C LEU A 441 1.17 -4.46 10.38
N TRP A 442 1.61 -4.70 11.61
CA TRP A 442 1.06 -5.75 12.46
C TRP A 442 -0.39 -5.47 12.87
N GLY A 443 -0.69 -4.22 13.19
CA GLY A 443 -2.06 -3.77 13.36
C GLY A 443 -2.87 -4.00 12.09
N SER A 444 -2.36 -3.53 10.94
CA SER A 444 -3.05 -3.65 9.65
C SER A 444 -3.43 -5.08 9.30
N ILE A 445 -2.58 -6.05 9.64
CA ILE A 445 -2.86 -7.47 9.48
C ILE A 445 -3.97 -7.95 10.43
N ARG A 446 -4.09 -7.37 11.62
CA ARG A 446 -5.12 -7.68 12.63
C ARG A 446 -6.44 -6.94 12.42
N GLY A 447 -6.58 -6.16 11.34
CA GLY A 447 -7.80 -5.38 11.06
C GLY A 447 -7.92 -4.14 11.94
N ARG A 448 -6.79 -3.66 12.45
CA ARG A 448 -6.65 -2.56 13.37
C ARG A 448 -5.48 -1.70 12.83
N PRO A 449 -5.59 -0.79 11.85
CA PRO A 449 -4.52 0.18 11.59
C PRO A 449 -4.34 1.28 12.62
N LEU A 450 -3.08 1.62 12.87
CA LEU A 450 -2.68 2.73 13.72
C LEU A 450 -2.92 4.05 12.98
N MET A 451 -3.51 5.04 13.65
CA MET A 451 -3.59 6.41 13.14
C MET A 451 -2.50 7.29 13.76
N PRO A 452 -2.01 8.30 13.03
CA PRO A 452 -1.25 9.39 13.64
C PRO A 452 -2.15 10.06 14.66
N ALA A 453 -1.61 10.42 15.81
CA ALA A 453 -2.34 11.31 16.68
C ALA A 453 -2.51 12.68 16.00
N GLU A 454 -3.65 13.31 16.24
CA GLU A 454 -3.91 14.63 15.70
C GLU A 454 -2.87 15.62 16.27
N PRO A 455 -2.12 16.35 15.41
CA PRO A 455 -1.18 17.36 15.89
C PRO A 455 -1.94 18.39 16.71
N PHE A 456 -1.64 18.45 18.00
CA PHE A 456 -2.27 19.39 18.92
C PHE A 456 -1.20 20.30 19.50
N VAL A 457 -1.32 21.60 19.22
CA VAL A 457 -0.53 22.64 19.87
C VAL A 457 -1.41 23.22 20.98
N SER A 458 -1.14 22.82 22.23
CA SER A 458 -1.71 23.47 23.40
C SER A 458 -0.72 24.46 24.00
N ALA A 459 -1.26 25.51 24.61
CA ALA A 459 -0.54 26.36 25.55
C ALA A 459 -1.04 26.18 26.99
N GLY A 460 -2.09 25.38 27.18
CA GLY A 460 -2.74 25.11 28.47
C GLY A 460 -2.25 23.82 29.14
N LEU A 461 -2.74 23.56 30.35
CA LEU A 461 -2.40 22.38 31.16
C LEU A 461 -3.64 21.52 31.38
N PHE A 462 -3.56 20.22 31.11
CA PHE A 462 -4.66 19.28 31.32
C PHE A 462 -4.39 18.36 32.53
N VAL A 463 -5.19 18.53 33.59
CA VAL A 463 -5.10 17.76 34.83
C VAL A 463 -6.36 16.93 35.01
N VAL A 464 -6.21 15.64 35.31
CA VAL A 464 -7.34 14.72 35.54
C VAL A 464 -7.26 14.15 36.95
N PHE A 465 -8.39 14.10 37.65
CA PHE A 465 -8.52 13.39 38.93
C PHE A 465 -9.15 12.03 38.70
N GLU A 466 -8.47 10.98 39.14
CA GLU A 466 -8.91 9.59 39.07
C GLU A 466 -8.92 8.95 40.46
N GLY A 467 -9.63 7.83 40.59
CA GLY A 467 -9.73 7.08 41.84
C GLY A 467 -11.10 6.47 42.06
N GLY A 468 -11.19 5.57 43.05
CA GLY A 468 -12.43 4.88 43.41
C GLY A 468 -13.52 5.79 43.98
N GLU A 469 -14.67 5.20 44.30
CA GLU A 469 -15.77 5.94 44.92
C GLU A 469 -15.42 6.37 46.35
N GLY A 470 -15.87 7.57 46.74
CA GLY A 470 -15.59 8.13 48.07
C GLY A 470 -14.13 8.55 48.32
N ALA A 471 -13.28 8.58 47.29
CA ALA A 471 -11.88 8.99 47.41
C ALA A 471 -11.67 10.51 47.64
N GLY A 472 -12.71 11.34 47.46
CA GLY A 472 -12.62 12.80 47.66
C GLY A 472 -12.21 13.62 46.42
N LYS A 473 -12.35 13.04 45.21
CA LYS A 473 -12.00 13.68 43.92
C LYS A 473 -12.58 15.09 43.78
N SER A 474 -13.90 15.24 43.93
CA SER A 474 -14.58 16.52 43.75
C SER A 474 -14.12 17.59 44.76
N THR A 475 -13.75 17.20 45.97
CA THR A 475 -13.17 18.10 46.99
C THR A 475 -11.80 18.61 46.56
N GLN A 476 -10.90 17.71 46.16
CA GLN A 476 -9.54 18.06 45.75
C GLN A 476 -9.53 18.89 44.46
N LEU A 477 -10.41 18.55 43.52
CA LEU A 477 -10.61 19.29 42.29
C LEU A 477 -11.06 20.73 42.57
N ALA A 478 -12.08 20.92 43.44
CA ALA A 478 -12.60 22.23 43.78
C ALA A 478 -11.53 23.11 44.45
N GLN A 479 -10.79 22.56 45.41
CA GLN A 479 -9.71 23.28 46.09
C GLN A 479 -8.59 23.70 45.14
N LEU A 480 -8.18 22.83 44.22
CA LEU A 480 -7.19 23.17 43.20
C LEU A 480 -7.72 24.27 42.26
N ALA A 481 -8.96 24.16 41.81
CA ALA A 481 -9.56 25.14 40.91
C ALA A 481 -9.69 26.53 41.55
N GLU A 482 -10.14 26.60 42.80
CA GLU A 482 -10.23 27.87 43.55
C GLU A 482 -8.86 28.51 43.73
N ARG A 483 -7.84 27.72 44.09
CA ARG A 483 -6.48 28.21 44.26
C ARG A 483 -5.90 28.79 42.96
N LEU A 484 -6.01 28.06 41.86
CA LEU A 484 -5.50 28.52 40.55
C LEU A 484 -6.24 29.76 40.05
N ARG A 485 -7.56 29.87 40.29
CA ARG A 485 -8.33 31.08 39.97
C ARG A 485 -7.89 32.27 40.82
N ALA A 486 -7.60 32.06 42.11
CA ALA A 486 -7.06 33.10 42.98
C ALA A 486 -5.66 33.58 42.54
N GLU A 487 -4.89 32.71 41.88
CA GLU A 487 -3.61 33.03 41.24
C GLU A 487 -3.76 33.71 39.86
N GLY A 488 -4.99 34.00 39.42
CA GLY A 488 -5.30 34.70 38.17
C GLY A 488 -5.22 33.84 36.90
N ARG A 489 -5.22 32.51 37.03
CA ARG A 489 -5.25 31.58 35.89
C ARG A 489 -6.66 31.41 35.36
N ASP A 490 -6.79 31.21 34.05
CA ASP A 490 -8.02 30.71 33.45
C ASP A 490 -8.15 29.20 33.73
N VAL A 491 -9.28 28.80 34.34
CA VAL A 491 -9.48 27.44 34.85
C VAL A 491 -10.84 26.90 34.45
N VAL A 492 -10.82 25.88 33.60
CA VAL A 492 -12.02 25.16 33.15
C VAL A 492 -12.14 23.87 33.95
N VAL A 493 -13.18 23.78 34.76
CA VAL A 493 -13.52 22.56 35.50
C VAL A 493 -14.55 21.77 34.71
N THR A 494 -14.30 20.49 34.53
CA THR A 494 -15.16 19.58 33.76
C THR A 494 -15.22 18.18 34.37
N ARG A 495 -16.03 17.28 33.80
CA ARG A 495 -16.23 15.90 34.27
C ARG A 495 -16.68 14.96 33.15
N GLU A 496 -16.36 13.68 33.30
CA GLU A 496 -16.87 12.62 32.42
C GLU A 496 -17.58 11.51 33.23
N PRO A 497 -18.80 11.09 32.84
CA PRO A 497 -19.64 11.67 31.80
C PRO A 497 -20.46 12.86 32.32
N GLY A 498 -20.96 13.71 31.43
CA GLY A 498 -21.94 14.73 31.79
C GLY A 498 -21.42 16.15 32.03
N ALA A 499 -20.44 16.60 31.25
CA ALA A 499 -20.03 18.00 31.16
C ALA A 499 -20.62 18.76 29.96
N THR A 500 -21.47 18.11 29.17
CA THR A 500 -22.17 18.70 28.01
C THR A 500 -23.63 18.25 28.02
N ASP A 501 -24.52 18.95 27.30
CA ASP A 501 -25.94 18.56 27.20
C ASP A 501 -26.12 17.11 26.71
N ILE A 502 -25.32 16.71 25.71
CA ILE A 502 -25.30 15.32 25.22
C ILE A 502 -24.77 14.39 26.33
N GLY A 503 -23.70 14.80 26.98
CA GLY A 503 -23.09 14.04 28.07
C GLY A 503 -24.01 13.83 29.25
N GLU A 504 -24.85 14.81 29.61
CA GLU A 504 -25.80 14.68 30.72
C GLU A 504 -26.86 13.62 30.41
N ARG A 505 -27.34 13.59 29.17
CA ARG A 505 -28.26 12.54 28.70
C ARG A 505 -27.60 11.16 28.72
N ILE A 506 -26.34 11.07 28.31
CA ILE A 506 -25.56 9.83 28.38
C ILE A 506 -25.35 9.41 29.85
N ARG A 507 -25.01 10.36 30.73
CA ARG A 507 -24.81 10.13 32.16
C ARG A 507 -26.05 9.54 32.81
N ALA A 508 -27.24 10.06 32.48
CA ALA A 508 -28.51 9.51 32.94
C ALA A 508 -28.64 8.02 32.55
N LEU A 509 -28.43 7.69 31.27
CA LEU A 509 -28.52 6.32 30.76
C LEU A 509 -27.56 5.33 31.43
N VAL A 510 -26.35 5.77 31.81
CA VAL A 510 -25.34 4.86 32.39
C VAL A 510 -25.38 4.81 33.92
N LEU A 511 -25.95 5.80 34.61
CA LEU A 511 -25.97 5.83 36.08
C LEU A 511 -27.34 5.54 36.71
N GLU A 512 -28.43 5.64 35.95
CA GLU A 512 -29.77 5.35 36.45
C GLU A 512 -29.91 3.90 36.92
N THR A 513 -30.53 3.73 38.08
CA THR A 513 -30.82 2.45 38.75
C THR A 513 -32.30 2.05 38.66
N THR A 514 -33.13 2.92 38.07
CA THR A 514 -34.60 2.84 38.13
C THR A 514 -35.25 2.10 36.96
N THR A 515 -34.48 1.72 35.94
CA THR A 515 -34.97 0.97 34.77
C THR A 515 -34.55 -0.50 34.91
N ASP A 516 -35.47 -1.43 34.61
CA ASP A 516 -35.16 -2.88 34.50
C ASP A 516 -34.21 -3.20 33.34
N GLU A 517 -33.91 -2.22 32.49
CA GLU A 517 -33.07 -2.33 31.30
C GLU A 517 -31.77 -1.53 31.49
N ALA A 518 -30.74 -2.21 32.00
CA ALA A 518 -29.39 -1.65 32.11
C ALA A 518 -28.58 -1.86 30.81
N PRO A 519 -27.72 -0.92 30.41
CA PRO A 519 -26.83 -1.12 29.27
C PRO A 519 -25.92 -2.33 29.50
N SER A 520 -25.80 -3.19 28.49
CA SER A 520 -24.76 -4.24 28.50
C SER A 520 -23.36 -3.61 28.65
N PRO A 521 -22.34 -4.33 29.19
CA PRO A 521 -21.01 -3.76 29.39
C PRO A 521 -20.37 -3.10 28.16
N ARG A 522 -20.60 -3.66 26.95
CA ARG A 522 -20.11 -3.05 25.70
C ARG A 522 -20.88 -1.77 25.35
N ALA A 523 -22.20 -1.75 25.56
CA ALA A 523 -23.00 -0.55 25.33
C ALA A 523 -22.62 0.57 26.31
N GLU A 524 -22.39 0.24 27.58
CA GLU A 524 -21.85 1.14 28.60
C GLU A 524 -20.53 1.77 28.13
N ALA A 525 -19.56 0.96 27.71
CA ALA A 525 -18.27 1.45 27.21
C ALA A 525 -18.39 2.39 25.99
N LEU A 526 -19.28 2.08 25.05
CA LEU A 526 -19.54 2.91 23.87
C LEU A 526 -20.20 4.24 24.24
N LEU A 527 -21.10 4.25 25.20
CA LEU A 527 -21.74 5.47 25.71
C LEU A 527 -20.71 6.41 26.37
N TYR A 528 -19.82 5.88 27.21
CA TYR A 528 -18.70 6.64 27.76
C TYR A 528 -17.78 7.19 26.68
N ALA A 529 -17.46 6.40 25.65
CA ALA A 529 -16.64 6.85 24.53
C ALA A 529 -17.32 7.97 23.72
N ALA A 530 -18.64 7.91 23.54
CA ALA A 530 -19.42 8.92 22.84
C ALA A 530 -19.46 10.26 23.60
N ASP A 531 -19.72 10.23 24.91
CA ASP A 531 -19.65 11.42 25.78
C ASP A 531 -18.26 12.07 25.69
N ARG A 532 -17.21 11.26 25.84
CA ARG A 532 -15.83 11.72 25.78
C ARG A 532 -15.46 12.37 24.45
N ALA A 533 -15.83 11.75 23.33
CA ALA A 533 -15.51 12.28 22.00
C ALA A 533 -16.12 13.68 21.82
N HIS A 534 -17.38 13.85 22.23
CA HIS A 534 -18.05 15.14 22.16
C HIS A 534 -17.41 16.15 23.14
N HIS A 535 -17.19 15.74 24.39
CA HIS A 535 -16.60 16.58 25.44
C HIS A 535 -15.20 17.10 25.06
N VAL A 536 -14.34 16.24 24.51
CA VAL A 536 -13.00 16.63 24.06
C VAL A 536 -13.06 17.64 22.92
N ALA A 537 -13.95 17.44 21.95
CA ALA A 537 -14.10 18.31 20.79
C ALA A 537 -14.65 19.69 21.14
N THR A 538 -15.59 19.78 22.09
CA THR A 538 -16.33 21.02 22.36
C THR A 538 -15.86 21.78 23.60
N VAL A 539 -15.21 21.12 24.56
CA VAL A 539 -14.81 21.74 25.84
C VAL A 539 -13.29 21.66 26.03
N VAL A 540 -12.72 20.46 26.07
CA VAL A 540 -11.32 20.26 26.50
C VAL A 540 -10.33 20.89 25.51
N ARG A 541 -10.40 20.52 24.22
CA ARG A 541 -9.45 21.04 23.23
C ARG A 541 -9.54 22.56 23.05
N PRO A 542 -10.74 23.18 22.91
CA PRO A 542 -10.85 24.63 22.82
C PRO A 542 -10.21 25.36 24.00
N ALA A 543 -10.42 24.89 25.23
CA ALA A 543 -9.84 25.49 26.43
C ALA A 543 -8.31 25.38 26.47
N LEU A 544 -7.76 24.20 26.14
CA LEU A 544 -6.30 24.00 26.09
C LEU A 544 -5.61 24.83 25.00
N THR A 545 -6.27 25.05 23.86
CA THR A 545 -5.77 25.94 22.80
C THR A 545 -5.70 27.39 23.25
N GLN A 546 -6.59 27.81 24.15
CA GLN A 546 -6.61 29.17 24.71
C GLN A 546 -5.59 29.38 25.85
N GLY A 547 -4.90 28.32 26.29
CA GLY A 547 -3.92 28.41 27.38
C GLY A 547 -4.50 28.17 28.77
N ALA A 548 -5.77 27.72 28.88
CA ALA A 548 -6.41 27.47 30.16
C ALA A 548 -5.86 26.22 30.88
N VAL A 549 -6.01 26.18 32.20
CA VAL A 549 -5.83 24.95 32.98
C VAL A 549 -7.17 24.20 32.99
N VAL A 550 -7.23 23.06 32.30
CA VAL A 550 -8.42 22.20 32.29
C VAL A 550 -8.27 21.16 33.38
N ILE A 551 -9.26 21.08 34.27
CA ILE A 551 -9.29 20.12 35.37
C ILE A 551 -10.52 19.23 35.21
N SER A 552 -10.33 17.93 34.97
CA SER A 552 -11.44 16.98 34.76
C SER A 552 -11.59 16.00 35.92
N ASP A 553 -12.83 15.80 36.38
CA ASP A 553 -13.21 14.62 37.19
C ASP A 553 -13.42 13.43 36.24
N ARG A 554 -12.45 12.51 36.21
CA ARG A 554 -12.33 11.35 35.31
C ARG A 554 -12.00 11.68 33.85
N TYR A 555 -11.38 10.71 33.20
CA TYR A 555 -11.09 10.69 31.76
C TYR A 555 -10.98 9.25 31.25
N VAL A 556 -10.01 8.97 30.36
CA VAL A 556 -9.78 7.65 29.74
C VAL A 556 -9.49 6.55 30.76
N ASP A 557 -8.69 6.85 31.79
CA ASP A 557 -8.22 5.85 32.76
C ASP A 557 -9.40 5.25 33.55
N SER A 558 -10.42 6.06 33.86
CA SER A 558 -11.69 5.57 34.42
C SER A 558 -12.35 4.50 33.56
N SER A 559 -12.36 4.61 32.22
CA SER A 559 -12.95 3.57 31.37
C SER A 559 -12.13 2.29 31.34
N LEU A 560 -10.79 2.40 31.39
CA LEU A 560 -9.92 1.23 31.46
C LEU A 560 -10.09 0.49 32.79
N ALA A 561 -10.27 1.22 33.90
CA ALA A 561 -10.47 0.62 35.21
C ALA A 561 -11.89 0.02 35.37
N TYR A 562 -12.95 0.78 35.08
CA TYR A 562 -14.33 0.35 35.31
C TYR A 562 -14.83 -0.61 34.24
N GLN A 563 -14.74 -0.24 32.96
CA GLN A 563 -15.22 -1.10 31.88
C GLN A 563 -14.18 -2.18 31.52
N GLY A 564 -12.88 -1.89 31.58
CA GLY A 564 -11.84 -2.88 31.31
C GLY A 564 -11.73 -3.92 32.42
N ALA A 565 -11.17 -3.53 33.56
CA ALA A 565 -10.96 -4.48 34.67
C ALA A 565 -12.24 -4.80 35.44
N GLY A 566 -13.07 -3.80 35.74
CA GLY A 566 -14.31 -3.98 36.47
C GLY A 566 -15.31 -4.88 35.73
N ARG A 567 -15.63 -4.56 34.47
CA ARG A 567 -16.52 -5.35 33.60
C ARG A 567 -15.82 -6.46 32.80
N THR A 568 -14.51 -6.67 32.99
CA THR A 568 -13.70 -7.70 32.32
C THR A 568 -13.72 -7.64 30.79
N LEU A 569 -13.81 -6.43 30.23
CA LEU A 569 -13.65 -6.22 28.79
C LEU A 569 -12.15 -6.18 28.41
N PRO A 570 -11.78 -6.57 27.17
CA PRO A 570 -10.40 -6.50 26.71
C PRO A 570 -9.86 -5.07 26.78
N VAL A 571 -8.87 -4.84 27.65
CA VAL A 571 -8.31 -3.50 27.93
C VAL A 571 -7.73 -2.86 26.67
N ASP A 572 -7.10 -3.65 25.79
CA ASP A 572 -6.56 -3.17 24.52
C ASP A 572 -7.65 -2.59 23.58
N GLU A 573 -8.86 -3.17 23.59
CA GLU A 573 -10.00 -2.70 22.78
C GLU A 573 -10.57 -1.40 23.33
N LEU A 574 -10.62 -1.26 24.65
CA LEU A 574 -11.07 -0.02 25.28
C LEU A 574 -10.04 1.11 25.16
N SER A 575 -8.76 0.76 25.21
CA SER A 575 -7.66 1.71 24.99
C SER A 575 -7.70 2.25 23.57
N TRP A 576 -7.89 1.37 22.58
CA TRP A 576 -8.16 1.71 21.17
C TRP A 576 -9.34 2.67 21.04
N LEU A 577 -10.50 2.29 21.61
CA LEU A 577 -11.74 3.06 21.50
C LEU A 577 -11.59 4.44 22.10
N SER A 578 -10.94 4.51 23.26
CA SER A 578 -10.70 5.76 23.97
C SER A 578 -9.73 6.66 23.22
N SER A 579 -8.65 6.10 22.66
CA SER A 579 -7.70 6.86 21.84
C SER A 579 -8.35 7.41 20.57
N TRP A 580 -9.23 6.63 19.94
CA TRP A 580 -10.01 7.09 18.78
C TRP A 580 -10.95 8.23 19.16
N ALA A 581 -11.73 8.04 20.23
CA ALA A 581 -12.67 9.04 20.73
C ALA A 581 -12.01 10.38 21.06
N THR A 582 -10.79 10.37 21.60
CA THR A 582 -10.10 11.59 22.04
C THR A 582 -9.17 12.20 20.99
N GLY A 583 -8.98 11.55 19.82
CA GLY A 583 -7.93 11.92 18.88
C GLY A 583 -6.52 11.83 19.48
N GLY A 584 -6.32 10.91 20.44
CA GLY A 584 -5.04 10.68 21.13
C GLY A 584 -4.66 11.69 22.21
N LEU A 585 -5.57 12.59 22.62
CA LEU A 585 -5.31 13.56 23.69
C LEU A 585 -5.05 12.85 25.03
N LYS A 586 -3.96 13.24 25.71
CA LYS A 586 -3.60 12.76 27.05
C LYS A 586 -3.53 13.92 28.05
N PRO A 587 -3.83 13.69 29.32
CA PRO A 587 -3.56 14.66 30.37
C PRO A 587 -2.06 14.79 30.63
N ASP A 588 -1.63 16.00 30.99
CA ASP A 588 -0.26 16.28 31.45
C ASP A 588 -0.03 15.72 32.87
N LEU A 589 -1.09 15.66 33.69
CA LEU A 589 -1.06 15.09 35.03
C LEU A 589 -2.33 14.31 35.35
N VAL A 590 -2.18 13.11 35.89
CA VAL A 590 -3.26 12.34 36.52
C VAL A 590 -3.02 12.30 38.02
N VAL A 591 -3.94 12.87 38.80
CA VAL A 591 -3.95 12.78 40.26
C VAL A 591 -4.80 11.57 40.63
N LEU A 592 -4.15 10.48 41.04
CA LEU A 592 -4.82 9.26 41.48
C LEU A 592 -4.99 9.27 43.00
N LEU A 593 -6.24 9.37 43.46
CA LEU A 593 -6.59 9.25 44.88
C LEU A 593 -6.86 7.78 45.22
N ASP A 594 -5.89 7.13 45.87
CA ASP A 594 -6.00 5.74 46.29
C ASP A 594 -6.70 5.64 47.65
N VAL A 595 -7.75 4.83 47.72
CA VAL A 595 -8.48 4.54 48.96
C VAL A 595 -8.89 3.08 48.98
N ASP A 596 -8.90 2.48 50.18
CA ASP A 596 -9.50 1.16 50.33
C ASP A 596 -10.99 1.19 49.92
N PRO A 597 -11.45 0.28 49.06
CA PRO A 597 -12.83 0.29 48.56
C PRO A 597 -13.89 0.23 49.66
N ARG A 598 -13.63 -0.45 50.80
CA ARG A 598 -14.59 -0.52 51.91
C ARG A 598 -14.76 0.84 52.57
N THR A 599 -13.65 1.54 52.79
CA THR A 599 -13.63 2.91 53.30
C THR A 599 -14.26 3.90 52.32
N GLY A 600 -14.00 3.73 51.01
CA GLY A 600 -14.60 4.56 49.97
C GLY A 600 -16.13 4.42 49.91
N LEU A 601 -16.62 3.18 49.90
CA LEU A 601 -18.06 2.88 49.88
C LEU A 601 -18.77 3.32 51.17
N SER A 602 -18.13 3.23 52.34
CA SER A 602 -18.73 3.76 53.58
C SER A 602 -18.94 5.27 53.52
N ARG A 603 -17.98 6.03 52.96
CA ARG A 603 -18.12 7.48 52.71
C ARG A 603 -19.18 7.81 51.67
N VAL A 604 -19.49 6.90 50.73
CA VAL A 604 -20.61 7.05 49.79
C VAL A 604 -21.93 6.89 50.54
N ALA A 605 -22.05 5.83 51.36
CA ALA A 605 -23.26 5.55 52.13
C ALA A 605 -23.62 6.69 53.11
N GLU A 606 -22.62 7.31 53.73
CA GLU A 606 -22.82 8.46 54.65
C GLU A 606 -23.38 9.71 53.96
N ARG A 607 -23.27 9.84 52.64
CA ARG A 607 -23.75 11.02 51.90
C ARG A 607 -25.28 11.06 51.73
N ASN A 608 -26.02 10.09 52.29
CA ASN A 608 -27.50 10.02 52.25
C ASN A 608 -28.10 10.24 50.84
N ARG A 609 -27.38 9.80 49.81
CA ARG A 609 -27.83 9.79 48.42
C ARG A 609 -28.02 8.33 47.99
N ALA A 610 -29.04 8.05 47.19
CA ALA A 610 -29.17 6.74 46.56
C ALA A 610 -27.91 6.43 45.75
N ALA A 611 -27.30 5.27 45.98
CA ALA A 611 -26.13 4.83 45.25
C ALA A 611 -26.47 4.74 43.76
N ASP A 612 -25.59 5.28 42.92
CA ASP A 612 -25.73 5.07 41.48
C ASP A 612 -25.40 3.62 41.09
N ARG A 613 -25.65 3.27 39.83
CA ARG A 613 -25.48 1.89 39.35
C ARG A 613 -24.05 1.37 39.50
N LEU A 614 -23.03 2.23 39.41
CA LEU A 614 -21.63 1.83 39.58
C LEU A 614 -21.24 1.76 41.05
N GLU A 615 -21.78 2.66 41.89
CA GLU A 615 -21.62 2.63 43.34
C GLU A 615 -22.30 1.40 43.99
N ALA A 616 -23.33 0.84 43.34
CA ALA A 616 -24.05 -0.35 43.79
C ALA A 616 -23.37 -1.68 43.42
N GLU A 617 -22.22 -1.66 42.75
CA GLU A 617 -21.48 -2.86 42.36
C GLU A 617 -20.83 -3.59 43.55
N SER A 618 -20.44 -4.84 43.32
CA SER A 618 -19.82 -5.66 44.37
C SER A 618 -18.47 -5.10 44.85
N LEU A 619 -18.10 -5.41 46.10
CA LEU A 619 -16.77 -5.06 46.62
C LEU A 619 -15.62 -5.58 45.71
N ALA A 620 -15.75 -6.80 45.19
CA ALA A 620 -14.76 -7.39 44.29
C ALA A 620 -14.63 -6.61 42.96
N PHE A 621 -15.71 -5.97 42.48
CA PHE A 621 -15.65 -5.07 41.34
C PHE A 621 -14.77 -3.85 41.66
N HIS A 622 -15.01 -3.19 42.79
CA HIS A 622 -14.23 -2.02 43.20
C HIS A 622 -12.78 -2.34 43.54
N GLU A 623 -12.48 -3.54 44.06
CA GLU A 623 -11.11 -4.02 44.23
C GLU A 623 -10.39 -4.13 42.87
N ARG A 624 -11.02 -4.73 41.84
CA ARG A 624 -10.44 -4.79 40.49
C ARG A 624 -10.21 -3.40 39.90
N VAL A 625 -11.15 -2.48 40.09
CA VAL A 625 -11.04 -1.09 39.64
C VAL A 625 -9.83 -0.40 40.29
N ARG A 626 -9.66 -0.55 41.61
CA ARG A 626 -8.52 0.01 42.34
C ARG A 626 -7.19 -0.52 41.81
N TYR A 627 -7.06 -1.84 41.67
CA TYR A 627 -5.83 -2.45 41.16
C TYR A 627 -5.51 -1.99 39.73
N ALA A 628 -6.52 -1.87 38.87
CA ALA A 628 -6.32 -1.37 37.51
C ALA A 628 -5.78 0.07 37.48
N PHE A 629 -6.26 0.97 38.34
CA PHE A 629 -5.69 2.30 38.45
C PHE A 629 -4.23 2.29 38.91
N LEU A 630 -3.90 1.43 39.88
CA LEU A 630 -2.53 1.30 40.38
C LEU A 630 -1.59 0.72 39.30
N ASP A 631 -2.05 -0.24 38.52
CA ASP A 631 -1.31 -0.81 37.38
C ASP A 631 -1.06 0.24 36.29
N LEU A 632 -2.07 1.07 35.97
CA LEU A 632 -1.92 2.20 35.03
C LEU A 632 -0.89 3.22 35.54
N ALA A 633 -0.93 3.54 36.84
CA ALA A 633 0.01 4.48 37.46
C ALA A 633 1.45 3.93 37.47
N ALA A 634 1.63 2.63 37.72
CA ALA A 634 2.92 1.97 37.69
C ALA A 634 3.54 1.92 36.29
N ALA A 635 2.70 1.85 35.24
CA ALA A 635 3.15 1.83 33.85
C ALA A 635 3.67 3.19 33.34
N ASP A 636 3.25 4.30 33.93
CA ASP A 636 3.63 5.67 33.50
C ASP A 636 3.87 6.61 34.69
N PRO A 637 4.84 6.33 35.58
CA PRO A 637 4.99 7.01 36.87
C PRO A 637 5.30 8.52 36.77
N LYS A 638 5.70 9.02 35.59
CA LYS A 638 5.95 10.45 35.37
C LYS A 638 4.66 11.26 35.25
N ARG A 639 3.60 10.66 34.72
CA ARG A 639 2.28 11.29 34.49
C ARG A 639 1.34 11.18 35.68
N TYR A 640 1.60 10.25 36.62
CA TYR A 640 0.73 10.05 37.78
C TYR A 640 1.30 10.66 39.06
N LEU A 641 0.41 11.30 39.83
CA LEU A 641 0.61 11.62 41.23
C LEU A 641 -0.34 10.75 42.05
N VAL A 642 0.18 9.66 42.62
CA VAL A 642 -0.61 8.74 43.46
C VAL A 642 -0.58 9.25 44.91
N LEU A 643 -1.75 9.44 45.51
CA LEU A 643 -1.92 9.95 46.87
C LEU A 643 -2.86 9.05 47.67
N ASP A 644 -2.46 8.71 48.89
CA ASP A 644 -3.32 8.00 49.84
C ASP A 644 -4.42 8.94 50.37
N ALA A 645 -5.67 8.64 50.00
CA ALA A 645 -6.87 9.38 50.37
C ALA A 645 -7.41 9.05 51.78
N GLY A 646 -6.61 8.36 52.59
CA GLY A 646 -6.74 8.29 54.06
C GLY A 646 -6.18 9.51 54.79
N HIS A 647 -5.32 10.31 54.15
CA HIS A 647 -4.78 11.53 54.75
C HIS A 647 -5.79 12.70 54.80
N PRO A 648 -5.58 13.71 55.66
CA PRO A 648 -6.40 14.93 55.69
C PRO A 648 -6.45 15.64 54.33
N ALA A 649 -7.62 16.17 53.97
CA ALA A 649 -7.88 16.76 52.67
C ALA A 649 -6.93 17.92 52.35
N GLU A 650 -6.58 18.75 53.34
CA GLU A 650 -5.67 19.88 53.19
C GLU A 650 -4.24 19.44 52.83
N GLN A 651 -3.79 18.30 53.38
CA GLN A 651 -2.46 17.76 53.07
C GLN A 651 -2.39 17.24 51.64
N ILE A 652 -3.47 16.59 51.17
CA ILE A 652 -3.59 16.12 49.79
C ILE A 652 -3.58 17.33 48.84
N ALA A 653 -4.38 18.35 49.14
CA ALA A 653 -4.51 19.55 48.32
C ALA A 653 -3.18 20.30 48.16
N GLU A 654 -2.40 20.41 49.23
CA GLU A 654 -1.08 21.05 49.19
C GLU A 654 -0.10 20.27 48.30
N ARG A 655 -0.14 18.92 48.34
CA ARG A 655 0.70 18.09 47.46
C ARG A 655 0.30 18.21 46.00
N VAL A 656 -1.01 18.24 45.71
CA VAL A 656 -1.53 18.43 44.36
C VAL A 656 -1.14 19.80 43.82
N ALA A 657 -1.39 20.87 44.58
CA ALA A 657 -1.08 22.23 44.19
C ALA A 657 0.41 22.43 43.89
N ARG A 658 1.28 21.87 44.75
CA ARG A 658 2.74 21.89 44.52
C ARG A 658 3.12 21.24 43.19
N ARG A 659 2.57 20.05 42.91
CA ARG A 659 2.88 19.33 41.66
C ARG A 659 2.39 20.10 40.43
N VAL A 660 1.21 20.71 40.50
CA VAL A 660 0.68 21.54 39.41
C VAL A 660 1.53 22.81 39.21
N ALA A 661 1.97 23.46 40.29
CA ALA A 661 2.85 24.63 40.22
C ALA A 661 4.20 24.32 39.55
N GLU A 662 4.78 23.14 39.81
CA GLU A 662 5.99 22.67 39.12
C GLU A 662 5.78 22.55 37.61
N LEU A 663 4.63 22.03 37.17
CA LEU A 663 4.30 21.92 35.75
C LEU A 663 4.08 23.30 35.12
N LEU A 664 3.43 24.23 35.81
CA LEU A 664 3.18 25.58 35.32
C LEU A 664 4.43 26.49 35.28
N ALA A 665 5.56 26.07 35.83
CA ALA A 665 6.81 26.83 35.80
C ALA A 665 7.41 26.89 34.37
N PRO A 666 8.22 27.92 34.03
CA PRO A 666 8.88 28.01 32.73
C PRO A 666 9.74 26.76 32.44
N GLY A 667 9.39 25.99 31.40
CA GLY A 667 10.04 24.72 31.05
C GLY A 667 9.50 23.49 31.81
N GLY A 668 8.43 23.63 32.59
CA GLY A 668 7.82 22.56 33.39
C GLY A 668 6.85 21.64 32.62
N VAL A 669 6.22 22.13 31.54
CA VAL A 669 5.39 21.31 30.65
C VAL A 669 6.19 20.94 29.40
N ASP A 670 6.73 19.73 29.38
CA ASP A 670 7.03 19.04 28.13
C ASP A 670 5.75 18.28 27.77
N HIS A 671 4.97 18.80 26.82
CA HIS A 671 3.70 18.16 26.46
C HIS A 671 3.97 16.70 26.10
N PRO A 672 3.32 15.75 26.78
CA PRO A 672 3.57 14.35 26.51
C PRO A 672 3.31 14.09 25.03
N GLY A 673 4.28 13.48 24.37
CA GLY A 673 4.11 13.03 23.00
C GLY A 673 2.80 12.24 22.87
N PRO A 674 2.08 12.35 21.74
CA PRO A 674 0.87 11.60 21.54
C PRO A 674 1.09 10.11 21.84
N ALA A 675 0.03 9.41 22.28
CA ALA A 675 0.11 7.98 22.53
C ALA A 675 0.84 7.27 21.38
N SER A 676 1.80 6.39 21.70
CA SER A 676 1.99 5.21 20.87
C SER A 676 0.67 4.46 20.91
N GLY A 677 -0.16 4.69 19.89
CA GLY A 677 -1.55 4.27 19.90
C GLY A 677 -1.70 2.74 19.96
N PRO A 678 -2.74 2.23 20.63
CA PRO A 678 -3.52 1.12 20.12
C PRO A 678 -4.44 1.63 18.99
N ASP A 679 -5.15 0.73 18.35
CA ASP A 679 -4.98 0.50 16.92
C ASP A 679 -6.15 0.84 15.96
N THR A 680 -6.50 2.12 15.82
CA THR A 680 -7.85 2.69 15.51
C THR A 680 -8.62 2.46 14.18
N SER A 681 -8.43 1.41 13.39
CA SER A 681 -8.95 1.40 12.00
C SER A 681 -10.37 0.97 11.62
N VAL A 682 -11.22 0.53 12.52
CA VAL A 682 -12.58 0.14 12.11
C VAL A 682 -13.41 1.42 11.98
N GLN A 683 -13.62 1.90 10.75
CA GLN A 683 -14.82 2.68 10.45
C GLN A 683 -15.96 1.72 10.10
N PRO A 684 -17.12 1.77 10.78
CA PRO A 684 -18.34 1.15 10.27
C PRO A 684 -18.85 1.98 9.10
N GLU A 685 -18.88 1.42 7.90
CA GLU A 685 -19.72 1.94 6.81
C GLU A 685 -21.19 1.62 7.14
N LEU A 686 -21.93 2.58 7.69
CA LEU A 686 -23.39 2.58 7.59
C LEU A 686 -23.76 3.42 6.36
N SER A 687 -24.32 2.77 5.34
CA SER A 687 -24.84 3.46 4.16
C SER A 687 -26.16 4.18 4.51
N PRO A 688 -26.48 5.33 3.87
CA PRO A 688 -27.77 6.01 4.05
C PRO A 688 -29.00 5.19 3.61
N THR A 689 -28.81 3.96 3.12
CA THR A 689 -29.84 3.10 2.54
C THR A 689 -30.41 2.04 3.50
N GLU A 690 -29.91 1.93 4.73
CA GLU A 690 -30.40 0.98 5.74
C GLU A 690 -31.19 1.65 6.89
N LEU A 691 -31.66 2.88 6.67
CA LEU A 691 -32.73 3.45 7.48
C LEU A 691 -34.06 2.82 7.03
N VAL A 692 -34.44 1.71 7.66
CA VAL A 692 -35.85 1.31 7.68
C VAL A 692 -36.57 2.36 8.51
N THR A 693 -37.26 3.28 7.84
CA THR A 693 -38.35 4.04 8.46
C THR A 693 -39.41 3.04 8.88
N THR A 694 -39.36 2.57 10.13
CA THR A 694 -40.54 2.05 10.80
C THR A 694 -41.43 3.23 11.15
N GLU A 695 -42.14 3.77 10.15
CA GLU A 695 -43.45 4.34 10.41
C GLU A 695 -44.36 3.16 10.77
N ARG A 696 -44.72 3.05 12.04
CA ARG A 696 -45.94 2.38 12.45
C ARG A 696 -47.03 3.45 12.54
N THR A 697 -48.17 3.11 11.94
CA THR A 697 -49.49 3.77 11.88
C THR A 697 -49.62 5.04 11.06
#